data_AF-E6XA97-F1
#
_entry.id   AF-E6XA97-F1
#
_cell.length_a   1.000
_cell.length_b   1.000
_cell.length_c   1.000
_cell.angle_alpha   90.00
_cell.angle_beta   90.00
_cell.angle_gamma   90.00
#
_symmetry.space_group_name_H-M   'P 1'
#
loop_
_entity.id
_entity.type
_entity.pdbx_description
1 polymer ?
#
loop_
_entity_poly.entity_id
_entity_poly.type
_entity_poly.pdbx_seq_one_letter_code
_entity_poly.pdbx_strand_id
1 'polypeptide(L)'
;MTALDHIKKNLKDFVKSYYTAQLIKGCILFLALGSLFLLLVLGVEYFLWLSSGFRLCILLSMLLVSLYLAYQFILTPIFYLFRLKKGLSDSQAADLIGRHFPEIEDKLSNLIDLQATTEQSELLSASIQQRAEVLTPFNFSKAINFNNSYAYAKWIVAPLLIFSLIFFFGDIKSFFKSYERVVNYDLAYEKPAPFKFILLSSNLSVLKNETASILVETSGTIQPETISISIEGEEYVMKNANGIFQYDIKAPTDSFTFHFIANGYTSNSYRFEVINTPSILNFNLELNYPKYTNKKPEVIQSTGTAILLEGTTVKWNVTTEYTDKLLYKDLDTIKEFTKISSHNFIFSKRIYNSLSYTVTTSNERVLDFENLNYSFKVVKDEAPRIEVEQRVDSLVNNTAYYSGTLSDDYGLTSLKLFYYDMLSPDKVNSIELSKPTNTVNTFYYTFPSGIDISANSTYGYYFQVSDNDAVNGSKHTKSKTFTSIILNNNQLKNKDLESQQAIISNLNKTVDQLKNQTKSLEDLSNSQKEKSNLNFNDKSKLNSLLQKQEVQENQMQKFSKQLKENLSKSNEEDDLNKLLQERLERQELQAEKNKQLLEDLKKIADKINKEELSRRLDDLAKNQKNGQRNLEQLLELTKRYYVTEAASQLAKDLENLSKKQEDLSQSKTNDTKAKEAQEKVNEEFSKLSSKLKELEKDNENLKKPISLGIKEAELNALDDNLDAISKQLQEEQKEIKSPSASSKQKSAAAKIKELAESLSQSSSSSGGSSVSEDAEVLRQILDNLVVFTFKQEAIIDELSENENVFANQSKVILQQKELKSLFEHVDDSLFSLSLRVPEISEKVNKEVTDLYYNLDNVVENLSESRIYQSVSYQKYVLNSGNTLSDLLADILDNMQESMKTGKGEGSSQDFQLPDIIKGQSELSKKMGDAGKGKEGKKGESGSSGEKGKEGNQGKQGENGSSGSDGQKGSKGKSGTSGENSQGQQGTSSGSDAKGEGKSGQGKGDGNGSGEKGSMGNGNTGLSEGALKEIYQIYKEQELLKNKLEEQLSNMINSDDRRLGEKLIKQMNDFQNNLLEDGITRSSIDKATIIQYELLKLEGAAMKQGEKKERESDVNSKSFSNPILSQPEIFENYKNQNEILNRQALPLRQNYQHKIKEYFNTND
;
A
#
# COMPACT_ATOMS: atom_id res chain seq x y z
N MET A 1 114.22 64.97 98.37
CA MET A 1 113.51 65.70 97.30
C MET A 1 114.12 67.09 97.26
N THR A 2 114.68 67.50 96.13
CA THR A 2 115.40 68.78 96.01
C THR A 2 114.44 69.97 95.94
N ALA A 3 114.94 71.19 96.16
CA ALA A 3 114.14 72.40 95.93
C ALA A 3 113.66 72.47 94.46
N LEU A 4 114.51 72.02 93.52
CA LEU A 4 114.16 71.85 92.11
C LEU A 4 112.99 70.85 91.90
N ASP A 5 113.00 69.69 92.56
CA ASP A 5 111.91 68.72 92.45
C ASP A 5 110.58 69.29 92.95
N HIS A 6 110.62 70.14 93.99
CA HIS A 6 109.45 70.84 94.51
C HIS A 6 108.92 71.86 93.49
N ILE A 7 109.79 72.65 92.85
CA ILE A 7 109.44 73.57 91.76
C ILE A 7 108.85 72.81 90.57
N LYS A 8 109.49 71.72 90.13
CA LYS A 8 108.98 70.85 89.05
C LYS A 8 107.62 70.25 89.38
N LYS A 9 107.36 69.93 90.65
CA LYS A 9 106.03 69.50 91.10
C LYS A 9 105.02 70.65 91.03
N ASN A 10 105.35 71.82 91.58
CA ASN A 10 104.48 73.00 91.54
C ASN A 10 104.16 73.47 90.11
N LEU A 11 105.11 73.39 89.16
CA LEU A 11 104.89 73.66 87.74
C LEU A 11 103.91 72.66 87.11
N LYS A 12 104.07 71.36 87.39
CA LYS A 12 103.13 70.33 86.93
C LYS A 12 101.73 70.52 87.52
N ASP A 13 101.64 70.92 88.79
CA ASP A 13 100.38 71.18 89.48
C ASP A 13 99.70 72.48 88.98
N PHE A 14 100.47 73.50 88.60
CA PHE A 14 99.97 74.68 87.87
C PHE A 14 99.41 74.29 86.50
N VAL A 15 100.15 73.57 85.67
CA VAL A 15 99.67 73.12 84.33
C VAL A 15 98.41 72.25 84.46
N LYS A 16 98.33 71.39 85.48
CA LYS A 16 97.13 70.61 85.79
C LYS A 16 95.94 71.49 86.17
N SER A 17 96.16 72.49 87.05
CA SER A 17 95.15 73.46 87.46
C SER A 17 94.66 74.35 86.30
N TYR A 18 95.54 74.67 85.34
CA TYR A 18 95.21 75.50 84.18
C TYR A 18 94.22 74.77 83.26
N TYR A 19 94.53 73.51 82.90
CA TYR A 19 93.66 72.73 82.04
C TYR A 19 92.36 72.26 82.75
N THR A 20 92.32 72.12 84.09
CA THR A 20 91.04 71.91 84.80
C THR A 20 90.18 73.18 84.82
N ALA A 21 90.75 74.37 84.94
CA ALA A 21 89.98 75.62 84.79
C ALA A 21 89.39 75.72 83.36
N GLN A 22 90.20 75.42 82.35
CA GLN A 22 89.74 75.42 80.96
C GLN A 22 88.70 74.32 80.66
N LEU A 23 88.78 73.16 81.33
CA LEU A 23 87.74 72.12 81.29
C LEU A 23 86.42 72.61 81.90
N ILE A 24 86.44 73.26 83.06
CA ILE A 24 85.23 73.79 83.72
C ILE A 24 84.54 74.81 82.80
N LYS A 25 85.30 75.75 82.21
CA LYS A 25 84.79 76.67 81.19
C LYS A 25 84.21 75.92 79.99
N GLY A 26 84.88 74.88 79.53
CA GLY A 26 84.46 74.05 78.40
C GLY A 26 83.13 73.33 78.65
N CYS A 27 82.98 72.63 79.78
CA CYS A 27 81.74 71.96 80.16
C CYS A 27 80.55 72.92 80.27
N ILE A 28 80.77 74.12 80.82
CA ILE A 28 79.73 75.16 80.92
C ILE A 28 79.28 75.63 79.53
N LEU A 29 80.23 75.87 78.61
CA LEU A 29 79.91 76.27 77.22
C LEU A 29 79.25 75.14 76.42
N PHE A 30 79.68 73.89 76.62
CA PHE A 30 79.06 72.71 76.01
C PHE A 30 77.59 72.58 76.42
N LEU A 31 77.28 72.70 77.72
CA LEU A 31 75.90 72.67 78.21
C LEU A 31 75.07 73.83 77.66
N ALA A 32 75.60 75.06 77.70
CA ALA A 32 74.89 76.25 77.21
C ALA A 32 74.55 76.17 75.70
N LEU A 33 75.56 75.91 74.86
CA LEU A 33 75.39 75.85 73.40
C LEU A 33 74.65 74.59 72.94
N GLY A 34 74.91 73.43 73.56
CA GLY A 34 74.23 72.18 73.25
C GLY A 34 72.72 72.24 73.57
N SER A 35 72.36 72.77 74.74
CA SER A 35 70.94 72.92 75.12
C SER A 35 70.22 73.93 74.25
N LEU A 36 70.88 75.03 73.87
CA LEU A 36 70.34 76.04 72.95
C LEU A 36 70.06 75.45 71.56
N PHE A 37 71.00 74.69 71.01
CA PHE A 37 70.85 74.03 69.71
C PHE A 37 69.76 72.96 69.73
N LEU A 38 69.66 72.16 70.81
CA LEU A 38 68.60 71.17 70.99
C LEU A 38 67.20 71.82 71.02
N LEU A 39 67.03 72.93 71.73
CA LEU A 39 65.76 73.66 71.78
C LEU A 39 65.37 74.23 70.41
N LEU A 40 66.35 74.71 69.62
CA LEU A 40 66.13 75.17 68.25
C LEU A 40 65.65 74.01 67.35
N VAL A 41 66.33 72.87 67.39
CA VAL A 41 65.96 71.66 66.61
C VAL A 41 64.53 71.20 66.92
N LEU A 42 64.17 71.11 68.21
CA LEU A 42 62.81 70.72 68.62
C LEU A 42 61.75 71.75 68.18
N GLY A 43 62.07 73.04 68.23
CA GLY A 43 61.18 74.10 67.75
C GLY A 43 60.91 74.02 66.25
N VAL A 44 61.95 73.75 65.44
CA VAL A 44 61.81 73.59 63.99
C VAL A 44 60.88 72.42 63.65
N GLU A 45 61.04 71.24 64.27
CA GLU A 45 60.13 70.09 64.04
C GLU A 45 58.71 70.36 64.61
N TYR A 46 58.58 71.08 65.72
CA TYR A 46 57.27 71.41 66.29
C TYR A 46 56.43 72.28 65.34
N PHE A 47 57.03 73.28 64.70
CA PHE A 47 56.31 74.18 63.80
C PHE A 47 56.17 73.66 62.35
N LEU A 48 57.16 72.94 61.82
CA LEU A 48 57.21 72.60 60.38
C LEU A 48 56.81 71.17 60.02
N TRP A 49 56.60 70.26 61.00
CA TRP A 49 56.14 68.88 60.77
C TRP A 49 56.88 68.19 59.61
N LEU A 50 58.20 68.08 59.74
CA LEU A 50 59.08 67.79 58.61
C LEU A 50 58.90 66.36 58.09
N SER A 51 59.13 66.17 56.79
CA SER A 51 59.15 64.82 56.19
C SER A 51 60.36 64.01 56.67
N SER A 52 60.28 62.68 56.55
CA SER A 52 61.31 61.73 57.02
C SER A 52 62.75 62.12 56.63
N GLY A 53 62.97 62.51 55.36
CA GLY A 53 64.29 62.93 54.88
C GLY A 53 64.84 64.19 55.57
N PHE A 54 64.00 65.18 55.85
CA PHE A 54 64.43 66.38 56.60
C PHE A 54 64.68 66.06 58.09
N ARG A 55 63.89 65.16 58.70
CA ARG A 55 64.14 64.68 60.07
C ARG A 55 65.48 63.97 60.19
N LEU A 56 65.81 63.08 59.25
CA LEU A 56 67.13 62.43 59.17
C LEU A 56 68.27 63.46 59.08
N CYS A 57 68.13 64.47 58.21
CA CYS A 57 69.13 65.52 58.04
C CYS A 57 69.35 66.33 59.32
N ILE A 58 68.28 66.64 60.06
CA ILE A 58 68.34 67.36 61.34
C ILE A 58 68.96 66.48 62.44
N LEU A 59 68.62 65.20 62.52
CA LEU A 59 69.22 64.25 63.47
C LEU A 59 70.74 64.09 63.23
N LEU A 60 71.17 63.94 61.97
CA LEU A 60 72.59 63.90 61.60
C LEU A 60 73.31 65.20 61.95
N SER A 61 72.69 66.36 61.68
CA SER A 61 73.23 67.68 62.05
C SER A 61 73.39 67.83 63.57
N MET A 62 72.38 67.42 64.35
CA MET A 62 72.43 67.42 65.81
C MET A 62 73.56 66.54 66.35
N LEU A 63 73.75 65.35 65.80
CA LEU A 63 74.82 64.44 66.20
C LEU A 63 76.20 65.04 65.87
N LEU A 64 76.39 65.57 64.65
CA LEU A 64 77.64 66.20 64.22
C LEU A 64 78.00 67.44 65.07
N VAL A 65 77.05 68.35 65.30
CA VAL A 65 77.27 69.55 66.12
C VAL A 65 77.58 69.18 67.56
N SER A 66 76.85 68.22 68.15
CA SER A 66 77.10 67.76 69.52
C SER A 66 78.48 67.11 69.66
N LEU A 67 78.90 66.30 68.68
CA LEU A 67 80.21 65.64 68.68
C LEU A 67 81.35 66.65 68.49
N TYR A 68 81.16 67.67 67.64
CA TYR A 68 82.11 68.79 67.47
C TYR A 68 82.25 69.63 68.74
N LEU A 69 81.14 70.01 69.40
CA LEU A 69 81.16 70.74 70.66
C LEU A 69 81.84 69.92 71.77
N ALA A 70 81.56 68.61 71.86
CA ALA A 70 82.22 67.71 72.82
C ALA A 70 83.73 67.59 72.54
N TYR A 71 84.14 67.48 71.27
CA TYR A 71 85.55 67.44 70.89
C TYR A 71 86.30 68.71 71.29
N GLN A 72 85.74 69.87 70.94
CA GLN A 72 86.38 71.17 71.14
C GLN A 72 86.42 71.60 72.60
N PHE A 73 85.32 71.41 73.35
CA PHE A 73 85.17 71.95 74.70
C PHE A 73 85.44 70.95 75.83
N ILE A 74 85.30 69.64 75.61
CA ILE A 74 85.49 68.61 76.64
C ILE A 74 86.74 67.76 76.36
N LEU A 75 86.79 67.08 75.21
CA LEU A 75 87.91 66.16 74.92
C LEU A 75 89.25 66.89 74.77
N THR A 76 89.27 68.07 74.14
CA THR A 76 90.52 68.81 73.93
C THR A 76 91.21 69.21 75.25
N PRO A 77 90.54 69.83 76.25
CA PRO A 77 91.12 70.02 77.58
C PRO A 77 91.52 68.72 78.30
N ILE A 78 90.73 67.65 78.17
CA ILE A 78 91.05 66.33 78.75
C ILE A 78 92.37 65.77 78.17
N PHE A 79 92.57 65.84 76.85
CA PHE A 79 93.80 65.36 76.22
C PHE A 79 95.05 66.10 76.71
N TYR A 80 94.95 67.40 77.02
CA TYR A 80 96.05 68.14 77.64
C TYR A 80 96.24 67.79 79.13
N LEU A 81 95.15 67.60 79.88
CA LEU A 81 95.19 67.23 81.29
C LEU A 81 95.87 65.86 81.53
N PHE A 82 95.57 64.88 80.68
CA PHE A 82 96.18 63.54 80.70
C PHE A 82 97.47 63.43 79.86
N ARG A 83 97.98 64.54 79.30
CA ARG A 83 99.23 64.63 78.51
C ARG A 83 99.28 63.76 77.25
N LEU A 84 98.12 63.46 76.68
CA LEU A 84 97.97 62.79 75.38
C LEU A 84 98.31 63.71 74.20
N LYS A 85 98.37 65.03 74.42
CA LYS A 85 98.97 66.04 73.54
C LYS A 85 100.00 66.88 74.31
N LYS A 86 101.03 67.40 73.63
CA LYS A 86 101.99 68.36 74.21
C LYS A 86 101.25 69.64 74.63
N GLY A 87 101.16 69.90 75.94
CA GLY A 87 100.58 71.13 76.49
C GLY A 87 101.59 72.27 76.58
N LEU A 88 101.31 73.26 77.45
CA LEU A 88 102.25 74.34 77.80
C LEU A 88 103.66 73.78 78.11
N SER A 89 104.70 74.43 77.57
CA SER A 89 106.08 74.16 77.98
C SER A 89 106.37 74.75 79.36
N ASP A 90 107.39 74.23 80.05
CA ASP A 90 107.77 74.73 81.39
C ASP A 90 108.15 76.23 81.36
N SER A 91 108.69 76.73 80.23
CA SER A 91 108.96 78.16 79.99
C SER A 91 107.68 78.99 79.79
N GLN A 92 106.70 78.49 79.01
CA GLN A 92 105.39 79.15 78.87
C GLN A 92 104.61 79.17 80.18
N ALA A 93 104.73 78.11 80.98
CA ALA A 93 104.17 78.07 82.32
C ALA A 93 104.88 79.08 83.25
N ALA A 94 106.21 79.24 83.14
CA ALA A 94 106.95 80.24 83.91
C ALA A 94 106.52 81.68 83.59
N ASP A 95 106.35 82.07 82.32
CA ASP A 95 105.81 83.39 81.92
C ASP A 95 104.40 83.62 82.49
N LEU A 96 103.51 82.64 82.38
CA LEU A 96 102.14 82.74 82.92
C LEU A 96 102.08 82.79 84.47
N ILE A 97 103.03 82.16 85.16
CA ILE A 97 103.18 82.26 86.61
C ILE A 97 103.79 83.62 87.00
N GLY A 98 104.80 84.09 86.24
CA GLY A 98 105.51 85.36 86.47
C GLY A 98 104.56 86.56 86.43
N ARG A 99 103.68 86.63 85.44
CA ARG A 99 102.63 87.69 85.35
C ARG A 99 101.70 87.76 86.56
N HIS A 100 101.59 86.69 87.34
CA HIS A 100 100.81 86.67 88.59
C HIS A 100 101.69 86.92 89.84
N PHE A 101 102.97 86.56 89.79
CA PHE A 101 103.95 86.80 90.84
C PHE A 101 105.18 87.55 90.27
N PRO A 102 105.09 88.87 90.00
CA PRO A 102 106.17 89.62 89.35
C PRO A 102 107.51 89.56 90.10
N GLU A 103 107.47 89.39 91.43
CA GLU A 103 108.64 89.24 92.31
C GLU A 103 109.54 88.03 91.98
N ILE A 104 109.02 87.05 91.23
CA ILE A 104 109.71 85.82 90.85
C ILE A 104 109.74 85.56 89.34
N GLU A 105 109.20 86.45 88.49
CA GLU A 105 109.12 86.28 87.03
C GLU A 105 110.49 85.99 86.40
N ASP A 106 111.43 86.95 86.49
CA ASP A 106 112.81 86.78 86.02
C ASP A 106 113.50 85.58 86.68
N LYS A 107 113.25 85.34 87.97
CA LYS A 107 113.93 84.29 88.74
C LYS A 107 113.50 82.89 88.29
N LEU A 108 112.20 82.70 88.01
CA LEU A 108 111.64 81.43 87.56
C LEU A 108 112.01 81.17 86.09
N SER A 109 111.96 82.17 85.21
CA SER A 109 112.43 82.01 83.82
C SER A 109 113.91 81.64 83.78
N ASN A 110 114.78 82.44 84.42
CA ASN A 110 116.22 82.16 84.47
C ASN A 110 116.53 80.76 85.04
N LEU A 111 115.75 80.27 86.00
CA LEU A 111 115.94 78.92 86.55
C LEU A 111 115.56 77.82 85.54
N ILE A 112 114.48 78.00 84.77
CA ILE A 112 114.08 77.05 83.73
C ILE A 112 115.07 77.09 82.55
N ASP A 113 115.57 78.27 82.16
CA ASP A 113 116.55 78.43 81.09
C ASP A 113 117.92 77.81 81.49
N LEU A 114 118.37 78.03 82.73
CA LEU A 114 119.56 77.34 83.27
C LEU A 114 119.37 75.82 83.30
N GLN A 115 118.18 75.33 83.64
CA GLN A 115 117.86 73.90 83.67
C GLN A 115 117.71 73.27 82.27
N ALA A 116 117.55 74.08 81.21
CA ALA A 116 117.52 73.63 79.83
C ALA A 116 118.93 73.48 79.19
N THR A 117 119.98 73.98 79.87
CA THR A 117 121.37 73.88 79.41
C THR A 117 121.90 72.46 79.58
N THR A 118 122.54 71.91 78.54
CA THR A 118 122.78 70.45 78.40
C THR A 118 124.02 69.93 79.14
N GLU A 119 125.01 70.76 79.44
CA GLU A 119 126.22 70.36 80.20
C GLU A 119 126.12 70.83 81.66
N GLN A 120 125.99 69.88 82.60
CA GLN A 120 125.79 70.16 84.02
C GLN A 120 127.06 69.95 84.85
N SER A 121 127.78 71.05 85.11
CA SER A 121 128.85 71.11 86.12
C SER A 121 128.26 71.04 87.54
N GLU A 122 128.98 70.48 88.51
CA GLU A 122 128.57 70.48 89.93
C GLU A 122 128.27 71.89 90.46
N LEU A 123 129.02 72.90 90.01
CA LEU A 123 128.79 74.31 90.35
C LEU A 123 127.47 74.84 89.76
N LEU A 124 127.09 74.39 88.56
CA LEU A 124 125.80 74.75 87.95
C LEU A 124 124.65 74.11 88.75
N SER A 125 124.78 72.84 89.11
CA SER A 125 123.80 72.12 89.95
C SER A 125 123.62 72.78 91.32
N ALA A 126 124.70 73.21 91.98
CA ALA A 126 124.64 73.96 93.23
C ALA A 126 123.96 75.33 93.08
N SER A 127 124.29 76.07 92.01
CA SER A 127 123.65 77.37 91.68
C SER A 127 122.15 77.21 91.40
N ILE A 128 121.75 76.18 90.64
CA ILE A 128 120.35 75.86 90.37
C ILE A 128 119.62 75.50 91.68
N GLN A 129 120.22 74.71 92.56
CA GLN A 129 119.65 74.37 93.86
C GLN A 129 119.43 75.63 94.74
N GLN A 130 120.43 76.51 94.83
CA GLN A 130 120.34 77.75 95.61
C GLN A 130 119.23 78.68 95.05
N ARG A 131 119.15 78.83 93.73
CA ARG A 131 118.09 79.63 93.07
C ARG A 131 116.71 78.99 93.24
N ALA A 132 116.63 77.66 93.24
CA ALA A 132 115.39 76.94 93.48
C ALA A 132 114.86 77.17 94.90
N GLU A 133 115.76 77.21 95.90
CA GLU A 133 115.40 77.35 97.30
C GLU A 133 114.64 78.67 97.56
N VAL A 134 115.06 79.77 96.92
CA VAL A 134 114.39 81.09 96.95
C VAL A 134 112.95 81.05 96.42
N LEU A 135 112.63 80.13 95.50
CA LEU A 135 111.31 80.00 94.87
C LEU A 135 110.38 79.02 95.63
N THR A 136 110.89 78.24 96.58
CA THR A 136 110.09 77.24 97.31
C THR A 136 108.87 77.77 98.09
N PRO A 137 108.84 79.00 98.65
CA PRO A 137 107.66 79.50 99.37
C PRO A 137 106.44 79.76 98.48
N PHE A 138 106.63 79.91 97.16
CA PHE A 138 105.57 80.32 96.23
C PHE A 138 104.82 79.09 95.69
N ASN A 139 103.50 79.08 95.89
CA ASN A 139 102.62 78.05 95.35
C ASN A 139 102.01 78.49 94.02
N PHE A 140 102.59 78.02 92.92
CA PHE A 140 102.22 78.43 91.56
C PHE A 140 100.74 78.17 91.22
N SER A 141 100.12 77.11 91.76
CA SER A 141 98.71 76.78 91.51
C SER A 141 97.74 77.88 91.92
N LYS A 142 98.12 78.81 92.82
CA LYS A 142 97.29 79.98 93.17
C LYS A 142 97.15 81.01 92.05
N ALA A 143 98.03 81.00 91.03
CA ALA A 143 97.95 81.91 89.90
C ALA A 143 96.74 81.64 88.97
N ILE A 144 96.06 80.51 89.12
CA ILE A 144 94.85 80.16 88.34
C ILE A 144 93.60 80.41 89.19
N ASN A 145 92.85 81.45 88.83
CA ASN A 145 91.59 81.76 89.47
C ASN A 145 90.40 81.07 88.77
N PHE A 146 89.87 80.02 89.39
CA PHE A 146 88.73 79.25 88.87
C PHE A 146 87.43 80.08 88.72
N ASN A 147 87.23 81.17 89.47
CA ASN A 147 86.01 82.01 89.34
C ASN A 147 85.85 82.60 87.93
N ASN A 148 86.96 82.90 87.23
CA ASN A 148 86.91 83.40 85.86
C ASN A 148 86.36 82.35 84.87
N SER A 149 86.41 81.06 85.22
CA SER A 149 85.80 79.98 84.44
C SER A 149 84.31 79.83 84.73
N TYR A 150 83.90 79.99 86.00
CA TYR A 150 82.49 80.03 86.40
C TYR A 150 81.74 81.26 85.90
N ALA A 151 82.42 82.36 85.59
CA ALA A 151 81.80 83.55 84.98
C ALA A 151 81.05 83.25 83.66
N TYR A 152 81.42 82.17 82.95
CA TYR A 152 80.74 81.71 81.74
C TYR A 152 79.38 81.04 82.02
N ALA A 153 79.04 80.72 83.27
CA ALA A 153 77.72 80.16 83.63
C ALA A 153 76.56 81.10 83.26
N LYS A 154 76.83 82.41 83.11
CA LYS A 154 75.87 83.39 82.58
C LYS A 154 75.28 83.00 81.22
N TRP A 155 76.00 82.23 80.40
CA TRP A 155 75.52 81.76 79.10
C TRP A 155 74.45 80.66 79.20
N ILE A 156 74.36 79.95 80.33
CA ILE A 156 73.31 78.93 80.58
C ILE A 156 71.92 79.60 80.78
N VAL A 157 71.88 80.90 81.08
CA VAL A 157 70.62 81.66 81.23
C VAL A 157 69.82 81.69 79.93
N ALA A 158 70.46 81.73 78.76
CA ALA A 158 69.77 81.81 77.47
C ALA A 158 68.87 80.58 77.18
N PRO A 159 69.36 79.31 77.20
CA PRO A 159 68.49 78.16 77.03
C PRO A 159 67.48 77.99 78.17
N LEU A 160 67.80 78.37 79.41
CA LEU A 160 66.84 78.35 80.52
C LEU A 160 65.67 79.33 80.32
N LEU A 161 65.93 80.52 79.77
CA LEU A 161 64.90 81.53 79.49
C LEU A 161 63.97 81.04 78.37
N ILE A 162 64.52 80.47 77.29
CA ILE A 162 63.73 79.86 76.21
C ILE A 162 62.90 78.69 76.73
N PHE A 163 63.48 77.80 77.55
CA PHE A 163 62.75 76.70 78.18
C PHE A 163 61.61 77.20 79.09
N SER A 164 61.84 78.24 79.89
CA SER A 164 60.79 78.86 80.72
C SER A 164 59.66 79.46 79.88
N LEU A 165 59.99 80.10 78.76
CA LEU A 165 59.02 80.67 77.84
C LEU A 165 58.15 79.57 77.20
N ILE A 166 58.75 78.43 76.81
CA ILE A 166 58.03 77.25 76.34
C ILE A 166 57.15 76.65 77.45
N PHE A 167 57.64 76.59 78.70
CA PHE A 167 56.89 76.06 79.85
C PHE A 167 55.65 76.89 80.20
N PHE A 168 55.72 78.22 80.09
CA PHE A 168 54.60 79.11 80.42
C PHE A 168 53.62 79.36 79.27
N PHE A 169 54.09 79.38 78.00
CA PHE A 169 53.26 79.76 76.85
C PHE A 169 52.94 78.59 75.88
N GLY A 170 53.55 77.41 76.03
CA GLY A 170 53.40 76.29 75.11
C GLY A 170 52.96 74.98 75.78
N ASP A 171 52.39 74.06 74.97
CA ASP A 171 52.17 72.68 75.42
C ASP A 171 53.51 71.94 75.48
N ILE A 172 54.08 71.85 76.67
CA ILE A 172 55.35 71.20 76.90
C ILE A 172 55.33 69.70 76.54
N LYS A 173 54.19 69.00 76.64
CA LYS A 173 54.09 67.59 76.21
C LYS A 173 54.16 67.48 74.69
N SER A 174 53.45 68.33 73.96
CA SER A 174 53.47 68.31 72.49
C SER A 174 54.80 68.83 71.91
N PHE A 175 55.45 69.80 72.57
CA PHE A 175 56.78 70.27 72.19
C PHE A 175 57.82 69.16 72.35
N PHE A 176 57.92 68.51 73.51
CA PHE A 176 58.89 67.43 73.74
C PHE A 176 58.56 66.13 72.99
N LYS A 177 57.31 65.86 72.60
CA LYS A 177 57.00 64.80 71.63
C LYS A 177 57.67 64.98 70.26
N SER A 178 58.15 66.18 69.93
CA SER A 178 58.97 66.40 68.75
C SER A 178 60.31 65.65 68.82
N TYR A 179 60.83 65.36 70.02
CA TYR A 179 62.01 64.53 70.21
C TYR A 179 61.77 63.09 69.73
N GLU A 180 60.64 62.48 70.10
CA GLU A 180 60.25 61.14 69.64
C GLU A 180 60.16 61.10 68.11
N ARG A 181 59.61 62.14 67.47
CA ARG A 181 59.51 62.23 66.00
C ARG A 181 60.86 62.41 65.30
N VAL A 182 61.79 63.18 65.86
CA VAL A 182 63.14 63.36 65.28
C VAL A 182 63.97 62.08 65.40
N VAL A 183 63.87 61.36 66.53
CA VAL A 183 64.56 60.08 66.73
C VAL A 183 63.97 58.98 65.84
N ASN A 184 62.64 58.87 65.78
CA ASN A 184 61.92 57.90 64.96
C ASN A 184 61.70 58.42 63.52
N TYR A 185 62.76 58.83 62.83
CA TYR A 185 62.68 59.47 61.51
C TYR A 185 61.97 58.63 60.43
N ASP A 186 61.99 57.30 60.57
CA ASP A 186 61.44 56.31 59.62
C ASP A 186 59.96 55.95 59.87
N LEU A 187 59.35 56.48 60.96
CA LEU A 187 57.94 56.23 61.28
C LEU A 187 57.02 57.33 60.73
N ALA A 188 56.14 56.96 59.80
CA ALA A 188 55.09 57.82 59.26
C ALA A 188 53.96 58.03 60.29
N TYR A 189 54.03 59.13 61.03
CA TYR A 189 52.97 59.54 61.97
C TYR A 189 51.85 60.29 61.25
N GLU A 190 50.73 59.60 61.01
CA GLU A 190 49.48 60.21 60.54
C GLU A 190 48.66 60.83 61.69
N LYS A 191 47.82 61.81 61.37
CA LYS A 191 46.96 62.52 62.32
C LYS A 191 45.75 61.64 62.68
N PRO A 192 45.42 61.43 63.97
CA PRO A 192 44.32 60.53 64.35
C PRO A 192 42.97 61.04 63.83
N ALA A 193 42.28 60.18 63.09
CA ALA A 193 40.97 60.46 62.49
C ALA A 193 39.83 60.42 63.55
N PRO A 194 38.74 61.21 63.36
CA PRO A 194 37.64 61.29 64.33
C PRO A 194 36.65 60.10 64.28
N PHE A 195 36.75 59.21 63.30
CA PHE A 195 35.92 58.01 63.15
C PHE A 195 36.66 56.87 62.43
N LYS A 196 36.11 55.66 62.50
CA LYS A 196 36.57 54.46 61.76
C LYS A 196 35.43 53.90 60.89
N PHE A 197 35.76 53.42 59.71
CA PHE A 197 34.86 52.64 58.86
C PHE A 197 34.78 51.19 59.35
N ILE A 198 33.57 50.64 59.44
CA ILE A 198 33.26 49.25 59.76
C ILE A 198 32.48 48.67 58.58
N LEU A 199 33.10 47.77 57.83
CA LEU A 199 32.45 47.03 56.76
C LEU A 199 31.46 46.02 57.37
N LEU A 200 30.17 46.14 57.03
CA LEU A 200 29.12 45.24 57.49
C LEU A 200 28.87 44.05 56.53
N SER A 201 29.20 44.21 55.25
CA SER A 201 29.12 43.12 54.26
C SER A 201 30.16 42.04 54.56
N SER A 202 29.71 40.88 55.07
CA SER A 202 30.57 39.74 55.42
C SER A 202 31.11 38.96 54.22
N ASN A 203 30.35 38.92 53.12
CA ASN A 203 30.73 38.25 51.88
C ASN A 203 31.08 39.31 50.81
N LEU A 204 32.35 39.37 50.41
CA LEU A 204 32.85 40.23 49.33
C LEU A 204 33.01 39.48 48.01
N SER A 205 32.10 38.55 47.73
CA SER A 205 32.05 37.83 46.46
C SER A 205 30.63 37.78 45.88
N VAL A 206 30.54 37.81 44.55
CA VAL A 206 29.27 37.71 43.82
C VAL A 206 29.47 36.90 42.55
N LEU A 207 28.39 36.32 42.03
CA LEU A 207 28.38 35.71 40.71
C LEU A 207 28.46 36.79 39.63
N LYS A 208 29.18 36.49 38.54
CA LYS A 208 29.31 37.39 37.39
C LYS A 208 27.94 37.86 36.88
N ASN A 209 27.82 39.16 36.64
CA ASN A 209 26.59 39.87 36.24
C ASN A 209 25.45 39.96 37.29
N GLU A 210 25.60 39.43 38.50
CA GLU A 210 24.61 39.68 39.58
C GLU A 210 24.88 41.01 40.32
N THR A 211 23.83 41.61 40.88
CA THR A 211 23.96 42.86 41.66
C THR A 211 24.28 42.56 43.12
N ALA A 212 25.26 43.25 43.70
CA ALA A 212 25.63 43.13 45.10
C ALA A 212 25.69 44.50 45.79
N SER A 213 25.33 44.55 47.07
CA SER A 213 25.38 45.78 47.86
C SER A 213 26.50 45.74 48.91
N ILE A 214 27.39 46.74 48.85
CA ILE A 214 28.40 46.98 49.88
C ILE A 214 27.80 47.89 50.96
N LEU A 215 27.84 47.43 52.21
CA LEU A 215 27.32 48.12 53.39
C LEU A 215 28.47 48.50 54.33
N VAL A 216 28.54 49.77 54.73
CA VAL A 216 29.54 50.30 55.66
C VAL A 216 28.90 51.20 56.70
N GLU A 217 29.35 51.11 57.94
CA GLU A 217 28.98 51.97 59.08
C GLU A 217 30.21 52.74 59.56
N THR A 218 30.03 53.90 60.18
CA THR A 218 31.12 54.68 60.79
C THR A 218 30.96 54.81 62.29
N SER A 219 31.98 54.40 63.05
CA SER A 219 32.02 54.52 64.51
C SER A 219 33.04 55.57 64.95
N GLY A 220 32.61 56.61 65.66
CA GLY A 220 33.46 57.74 66.07
C GLY A 220 32.70 58.85 66.80
N THR A 221 33.39 59.94 67.13
CA THR A 221 32.78 61.11 67.79
C THR A 221 32.11 62.08 66.82
N ILE A 222 32.33 61.91 65.52
CA ILE A 222 31.72 62.69 64.43
C ILE A 222 31.30 61.69 63.36
N GLN A 223 30.04 61.72 62.94
CA GLN A 223 29.53 60.94 61.82
C GLN A 223 29.57 61.80 60.55
N PRO A 224 30.16 61.33 59.43
CA PRO A 224 30.13 62.05 58.16
C PRO A 224 28.73 62.05 57.55
N GLU A 225 28.31 63.16 56.91
CA GLU A 225 27.02 63.23 56.21
C GLU A 225 27.02 62.41 54.91
N THR A 226 28.17 62.33 54.24
CA THR A 226 28.38 61.58 53.00
C THR A 226 29.62 60.69 53.09
N ILE A 227 29.52 59.48 52.56
CA ILE A 227 30.65 58.57 52.32
C ILE A 227 30.67 58.27 50.82
N SER A 228 31.86 58.31 50.22
CA SER A 228 32.11 57.81 48.87
C SER A 228 32.83 56.47 48.93
N ILE A 229 32.56 55.59 47.97
CA ILE A 229 33.35 54.40 47.68
C ILE A 229 34.20 54.69 46.44
N SER A 230 35.52 54.53 46.55
CA SER A 230 36.45 54.60 45.43
C SER A 230 36.66 53.19 44.87
N ILE A 231 36.36 53.02 43.58
CA ILE A 231 36.52 51.77 42.82
C ILE A 231 37.43 52.08 41.65
N GLU A 232 38.59 51.43 41.58
CA GLU A 232 39.60 51.60 40.51
C GLU A 232 40.07 53.05 40.24
N GLY A 233 39.82 53.98 41.18
CA GLY A 233 40.18 55.40 41.07
C GLY A 233 39.00 56.34 40.81
N GLU A 234 37.81 55.82 40.51
CA GLU A 234 36.56 56.58 40.39
C GLU A 234 35.81 56.61 41.73
N GLU A 235 35.33 57.79 42.16
CA GLU A 235 34.59 57.97 43.42
C GLU A 235 33.07 58.00 43.21
N TYR A 236 32.34 57.13 43.91
CA TYR A 236 30.89 57.05 43.88
C TYR A 236 30.27 57.33 45.25
N VAL A 237 29.31 58.25 45.33
CA VAL A 237 28.62 58.59 46.60
C VAL A 237 27.68 57.46 47.01
N MET A 238 27.79 57.00 48.27
CA MET A 238 26.96 55.95 48.85
C MET A 238 25.62 56.50 49.37
N LYS A 239 24.56 55.69 49.29
CA LYS A 239 23.23 56.02 49.83
C LYS A 239 23.22 55.84 51.35
N ASN A 240 22.84 56.86 52.11
CA ASN A 240 22.72 56.78 53.57
C ASN A 240 21.31 56.32 53.99
N ALA A 241 21.23 55.29 54.82
CA ALA A 241 20.02 54.85 55.50
C ALA A 241 20.32 54.66 57.00
N ASN A 242 19.87 55.62 57.83
CA ASN A 242 20.03 55.62 59.29
C ASN A 242 21.49 55.39 59.79
N GLY A 243 22.49 55.90 59.06
CA GLY A 243 23.90 55.81 59.44
C GLY A 243 24.65 54.60 58.86
N ILE A 244 23.94 53.70 58.17
CA ILE A 244 24.54 52.69 57.31
C ILE A 244 24.56 53.24 55.88
N PHE A 245 25.72 53.17 55.24
CA PHE A 245 25.93 53.63 53.88
C PHE A 245 25.99 52.43 52.92
N GLN A 246 25.17 52.46 51.89
CA GLN A 246 25.00 51.39 50.91
C GLN A 246 25.44 51.84 49.51
N TYR A 247 26.23 51.01 48.84
CA TYR A 247 26.51 51.13 47.40
C TYR A 247 26.09 49.87 46.67
N ASP A 248 25.32 50.03 45.60
CA ASP A 248 24.80 48.93 44.78
C ASP A 248 25.69 48.74 43.55
N ILE A 249 26.51 47.70 43.57
CA ILE A 249 27.31 47.26 42.42
C ILE A 249 26.36 46.67 41.38
N LYS A 250 26.36 47.25 40.19
CA LYS A 250 25.55 46.77 39.06
C LYS A 250 26.36 45.81 38.20
N ALA A 251 26.08 44.51 38.33
CA ALA A 251 26.53 43.46 37.41
C ALA A 251 28.03 43.51 37.06
N PRO A 252 28.94 43.28 38.04
CA PRO A 252 30.38 43.37 37.80
C PRO A 252 30.85 42.19 36.94
N THR A 253 31.74 42.48 35.99
CA THR A 253 32.34 41.48 35.08
C THR A 253 33.63 40.89 35.62
N ASP A 254 34.40 41.70 36.36
CA ASP A 254 35.77 41.42 36.79
C ASP A 254 35.99 41.78 38.27
N SER A 255 36.99 41.16 38.90
CA SER A 255 37.30 41.37 40.33
C SER A 255 38.11 42.65 40.54
N PHE A 256 37.60 43.57 41.36
CA PHE A 256 38.21 44.88 41.61
C PHE A 256 38.60 45.10 43.08
N THR A 257 39.36 46.16 43.34
CA THR A 257 39.66 46.65 44.71
C THR A 257 38.98 47.98 44.98
N PHE A 258 38.47 48.14 46.21
CA PHE A 258 37.76 49.35 46.62
C PHE A 258 38.19 49.83 48.02
N HIS A 259 37.94 51.11 48.32
CA HIS A 259 38.08 51.69 49.65
C HIS A 259 37.05 52.80 49.86
N PHE A 260 36.79 53.18 51.11
CA PHE A 260 35.84 54.23 51.46
C PHE A 260 36.57 55.56 51.74
N ILE A 261 35.92 56.66 51.39
CA ILE A 261 36.44 58.04 51.54
C ILE A 261 35.35 58.88 52.21
N ALA A 262 35.68 59.57 53.30
CA ALA A 262 34.78 60.52 53.95
C ALA A 262 35.57 61.62 54.67
N ASN A 263 35.17 62.88 54.49
CA ASN A 263 35.78 64.06 55.14
C ASN A 263 37.33 64.12 55.05
N GLY A 264 37.91 63.63 53.96
CA GLY A 264 39.36 63.59 53.73
C GLY A 264 40.11 62.40 54.37
N TYR A 265 39.41 61.41 54.93
CA TYR A 265 40.00 60.19 55.48
C TYR A 265 39.60 58.96 54.66
N THR A 266 40.54 58.05 54.45
CA THR A 266 40.39 56.81 53.66
C THR A 266 40.33 55.57 54.55
N SER A 267 39.57 54.54 54.15
CA SER A 267 39.62 53.22 54.80
C SER A 267 40.81 52.38 54.32
N ASN A 268 40.99 51.21 54.94
CA ASN A 268 41.77 50.13 54.33
C ASN A 268 41.19 49.75 52.96
N SER A 269 42.04 49.23 52.06
CA SER A 269 41.59 48.64 50.80
C SER A 269 41.00 47.24 51.00
N TYR A 270 39.89 46.98 50.34
CA TYR A 270 39.19 45.69 50.28
C TYR A 270 39.18 45.17 48.86
N ARG A 271 39.09 43.85 48.68
CA ARG A 271 39.00 43.19 47.37
C ARG A 271 37.61 42.57 47.21
N PHE A 272 36.98 42.80 46.07
CA PHE A 272 35.71 42.22 45.68
C PHE A 272 35.95 41.14 44.61
N GLU A 273 35.52 39.90 44.86
CA GLU A 273 35.76 38.75 43.99
C GLU A 273 34.53 38.43 43.13
N VAL A 274 34.68 38.51 41.81
CA VAL A 274 33.67 38.06 40.85
C VAL A 274 33.92 36.60 40.48
N ILE A 275 32.94 35.74 40.75
CA ILE A 275 32.99 34.32 40.43
C ILE A 275 32.39 34.10 39.04
N ASN A 276 33.19 33.53 38.12
CA ASN A 276 32.71 33.17 36.79
C ASN A 276 31.61 32.11 36.86
N THR A 277 30.47 32.42 36.24
CA THR A 277 29.30 31.54 36.16
C THR A 277 29.38 30.61 34.95
N PRO A 278 28.97 29.33 35.09
CA PRO A 278 28.99 28.37 34.00
C PRO A 278 27.78 28.59 33.08
N SER A 279 28.01 28.89 31.79
CA SER A 279 26.97 29.32 30.85
C SER A 279 26.97 28.56 29.53
N ILE A 280 25.80 28.49 28.87
CA ILE A 280 25.61 27.85 27.56
C ILE A 280 25.69 28.90 26.44
N LEU A 281 26.70 28.77 25.58
CA LEU A 281 26.91 29.64 24.41
C LEU A 281 26.13 29.19 23.17
N ASN A 282 26.04 27.88 22.94
CA ASN A 282 25.30 27.32 21.81
C ASN A 282 24.70 25.95 22.17
N PHE A 283 23.53 25.66 21.63
CA PHE A 283 22.76 24.45 21.90
C PHE A 283 22.19 23.91 20.59
N ASN A 284 22.78 22.84 20.06
CA ASN A 284 22.34 22.23 18.81
C ASN A 284 21.80 20.81 19.03
N LEU A 285 20.67 20.50 18.42
CA LEU A 285 20.07 19.17 18.38
C LEU A 285 20.25 18.56 16.99
N GLU A 286 21.02 17.48 16.90
CA GLU A 286 21.14 16.64 15.71
C GLU A 286 20.12 15.50 15.80
N LEU A 287 19.10 15.55 14.94
CA LEU A 287 17.99 14.60 14.88
C LEU A 287 18.24 13.54 13.81
N ASN A 288 18.51 12.31 14.25
CA ASN A 288 18.67 11.15 13.36
C ASN A 288 17.40 10.29 13.41
N TYR A 289 16.54 10.46 12.39
CA TYR A 289 15.26 9.75 12.27
C TYR A 289 15.44 8.25 11.96
N PRO A 290 14.44 7.39 12.30
CA PRO A 290 14.47 5.97 11.96
C PRO A 290 14.53 5.74 10.44
N LYS A 291 15.33 4.76 10.01
CA LYS A 291 15.60 4.50 8.57
C LYS A 291 14.35 4.28 7.71
N TYR A 292 13.34 3.58 8.23
CA TYR A 292 12.12 3.24 7.48
C TYR A 292 11.31 4.48 7.06
N THR A 293 11.47 5.61 7.77
CA THR A 293 10.76 6.87 7.49
C THR A 293 11.31 7.62 6.25
N ASN A 294 12.46 7.20 5.73
CA ASN A 294 13.21 7.85 4.63
C ASN A 294 13.47 9.36 4.84
N LYS A 295 13.41 9.87 6.07
CA LYS A 295 13.78 11.26 6.40
C LYS A 295 15.30 11.41 6.47
N LYS A 296 15.80 12.53 5.94
CA LYS A 296 17.20 12.96 6.13
C LYS A 296 17.40 13.46 7.56
N PRO A 297 18.61 13.32 8.14
CA PRO A 297 18.95 13.96 9.41
C PRO A 297 18.71 15.47 9.37
N GLU A 298 18.25 16.03 10.49
CA GLU A 298 17.93 17.46 10.65
C GLU A 298 18.71 18.02 11.82
N VAL A 299 19.17 19.28 11.73
CA VAL A 299 19.86 19.97 12.83
C VAL A 299 19.06 21.20 13.22
N ILE A 300 18.59 21.22 14.46
CA ILE A 300 17.89 22.37 15.04
C ILE A 300 18.89 23.15 15.90
N GLN A 301 18.98 24.46 15.66
CA GLN A 301 19.91 25.36 16.33
C GLN A 301 19.21 26.20 17.38
N SER A 302 19.90 26.47 18.50
CA SER A 302 19.47 27.38 19.58
C SER A 302 18.14 27.04 20.27
N THR A 303 17.62 25.82 20.13
CA THR A 303 16.49 25.32 20.91
C THR A 303 16.78 23.92 21.46
N GLY A 304 16.28 23.64 22.67
CA GLY A 304 16.20 22.27 23.20
C GLY A 304 14.82 21.62 23.03
N THR A 305 13.83 22.37 22.57
CA THR A 305 12.46 21.89 22.35
C THR A 305 12.25 21.52 20.89
N ALA A 306 11.71 20.33 20.63
CA ALA A 306 11.48 19.81 19.27
C ALA A 306 10.28 18.87 19.17
N ILE A 307 9.68 18.79 17.98
CA ILE A 307 8.69 17.77 17.60
C ILE A 307 9.42 16.70 16.79
N LEU A 308 9.37 15.44 17.22
CA LEU A 308 10.16 14.35 16.66
C LEU A 308 9.36 13.06 16.53
N LEU A 309 9.82 12.14 15.67
CA LEU A 309 9.17 10.85 15.46
C LEU A 309 9.59 9.85 16.54
N GLU A 310 8.70 8.91 16.87
CA GLU A 310 9.01 7.80 17.77
C GLU A 310 10.29 7.05 17.33
N GLY A 311 11.18 6.77 18.28
CA GLY A 311 12.46 6.11 18.01
C GLY A 311 13.51 6.99 17.30
N THR A 312 13.31 8.32 17.19
CA THR A 312 14.38 9.23 16.74
C THR A 312 15.54 9.24 17.74
N THR A 313 16.77 9.16 17.23
CA THR A 313 17.98 9.34 18.05
C THR A 313 18.35 10.81 18.05
N VAL A 314 18.25 11.44 19.22
CA VAL A 314 18.63 12.84 19.44
C VAL A 314 20.05 12.87 19.97
N LYS A 315 20.90 13.68 19.34
CA LYS A 315 22.27 13.95 19.80
C LYS A 315 22.40 15.45 20.08
N TRP A 316 22.70 15.77 21.32
CA TRP A 316 22.94 17.13 21.77
C TRP A 316 24.40 17.48 21.53
N ASN A 317 24.65 18.67 20.99
CA ASN A 317 25.97 19.27 20.89
C ASN A 317 25.91 20.66 21.50
N VAL A 318 26.47 20.81 22.70
CA VAL A 318 26.34 22.00 23.54
C VAL A 318 27.72 22.63 23.72
N THR A 319 27.83 23.91 23.34
CA THR A 319 29.02 24.73 23.56
C THR A 319 28.80 25.59 24.80
N THR A 320 29.75 25.59 25.73
CA THR A 320 29.64 26.25 27.04
C THR A 320 30.90 27.05 27.39
N GLU A 321 30.75 28.03 28.27
CA GLU A 321 31.85 28.79 28.87
C GLU A 321 31.92 28.52 30.37
N TYR A 322 33.13 28.56 30.95
CA TYR A 322 33.41 28.35 32.39
C TYR A 322 32.69 27.14 33.03
N THR A 323 32.43 26.07 32.26
CA THR A 323 31.62 24.92 32.66
C THR A 323 32.44 23.62 32.68
N ASP A 324 32.42 22.93 33.82
CA ASP A 324 33.12 21.65 34.00
C ASP A 324 32.21 20.46 33.80
N LYS A 325 30.97 20.57 34.27
CA LYS A 325 29.94 19.52 34.19
C LYS A 325 28.65 20.06 33.60
N LEU A 326 28.01 19.23 32.79
CA LEU A 326 26.71 19.49 32.20
C LEU A 326 25.83 18.27 32.45
N LEU A 327 24.71 18.47 33.14
CA LEU A 327 23.79 17.40 33.54
C LEU A 327 22.47 17.52 32.75
N TYR A 328 22.10 16.43 32.09
CA TYR A 328 20.74 16.15 31.63
C TYR A 328 19.94 15.57 32.81
N LYS A 329 18.77 16.14 33.10
CA LYS A 329 17.84 15.69 34.13
C LYS A 329 16.45 15.52 33.51
N ASP A 330 15.85 14.34 33.59
CA ASP A 330 14.41 14.16 33.35
C ASP A 330 13.73 13.58 34.60
N LEU A 331 12.45 13.20 34.48
CA LEU A 331 11.59 12.80 35.62
C LEU A 331 12.15 11.67 36.47
N ASP A 332 12.90 10.75 35.88
CA ASP A 332 13.41 9.53 36.52
C ASP A 332 14.94 9.40 36.44
N THR A 333 15.62 10.13 35.54
CA THR A 333 17.03 9.91 35.24
C THR A 333 17.86 11.19 35.24
N ILE A 334 19.04 11.12 35.88
CA ILE A 334 20.10 12.13 35.74
C ILE A 334 21.28 11.49 34.98
N LYS A 335 21.78 12.16 33.94
CA LYS A 335 22.93 11.73 33.14
C LYS A 335 23.88 12.90 32.85
N GLU A 336 25.17 12.65 32.91
CA GLU A 336 26.21 13.62 32.58
C GLU A 336 26.53 13.58 31.08
N PHE A 337 26.77 14.74 30.47
CA PHE A 337 27.24 14.84 29.09
C PHE A 337 28.72 14.47 29.02
N THR A 338 29.15 13.88 27.89
CA THR A 338 30.57 13.61 27.65
C THR A 338 31.28 14.90 27.18
N LYS A 339 32.26 15.38 27.95
CA LYS A 339 33.11 16.51 27.58
C LYS A 339 34.09 16.07 26.48
N ILE A 340 34.00 16.67 25.29
CA ILE A 340 34.87 16.34 24.14
C ILE A 340 36.02 17.35 24.02
N SER A 341 35.79 18.61 24.38
CA SER A 341 36.82 19.64 24.47
C SER A 341 36.55 20.55 25.65
N SER A 342 37.43 21.53 25.91
CA SER A 342 37.27 22.50 27.01
C SER A 342 35.91 23.19 27.04
N HIS A 343 35.30 23.42 25.87
CA HIS A 343 34.05 24.15 25.69
C HIS A 343 32.91 23.34 25.05
N ASN A 344 33.09 22.06 24.67
CA ASN A 344 32.04 21.28 23.98
C ASN A 344 31.70 19.98 24.68
N PHE A 345 30.39 19.76 24.84
CA PHE A 345 29.77 18.62 25.52
C PHE A 345 28.79 17.93 24.56
N ILE A 346 28.82 16.59 24.51
CA ILE A 346 27.90 15.78 23.71
C ILE A 346 27.18 14.75 24.56
N PHE A 347 25.89 14.58 24.27
CA PHE A 347 25.04 13.52 24.82
C PHE A 347 24.18 12.93 23.69
N SER A 348 23.74 11.68 23.84
CA SER A 348 22.88 11.00 22.85
C SER A 348 21.89 10.07 23.54
N LYS A 349 20.62 10.13 23.13
CA LYS A 349 19.51 9.35 23.68
C LYS A 349 18.48 9.11 22.57
N ARG A 350 17.91 7.90 22.52
CA ARG A 350 16.78 7.57 21.66
C ARG A 350 15.48 7.86 22.40
N ILE A 351 14.55 8.57 21.76
CA ILE A 351 13.33 9.08 22.39
C ILE A 351 12.12 8.30 21.85
N TYR A 352 11.28 7.77 22.74
CA TYR A 352 10.11 6.96 22.40
C TYR A 352 8.77 7.59 22.83
N ASN A 353 8.76 8.36 23.92
CA ASN A 353 7.57 9.05 24.41
C ASN A 353 7.88 10.53 24.64
N SER A 354 6.85 11.37 24.58
CA SER A 354 6.96 12.80 24.90
C SER A 354 7.45 12.97 26.34
N LEU A 355 8.45 13.83 26.54
CA LEU A 355 9.06 14.05 27.84
C LEU A 355 9.53 15.50 27.99
N SER A 356 9.58 15.98 29.23
CA SER A 356 10.26 17.22 29.60
C SER A 356 11.61 16.88 30.22
N TYR A 357 12.62 17.68 29.92
CA TYR A 357 13.96 17.53 30.47
C TYR A 357 14.60 18.89 30.75
N THR A 358 15.55 18.89 31.66
CA THR A 358 16.31 20.06 32.09
C THR A 358 17.78 19.83 31.77
N VAL A 359 18.46 20.87 31.29
CA VAL A 359 19.92 20.90 31.19
C VAL A 359 20.45 21.87 32.24
N THR A 360 21.40 21.39 33.05
CA THR A 360 22.01 22.17 34.14
C THR A 360 23.52 22.29 33.99
N THR A 361 24.04 23.52 34.08
CA THR A 361 25.48 23.82 34.04
C THR A 361 26.10 23.81 35.44
N SER A 362 27.38 23.43 35.56
CA SER A 362 28.13 23.48 36.82
C SER A 362 29.63 23.64 36.60
N ASN A 363 30.31 24.29 37.54
CA ASN A 363 31.76 24.36 37.65
C ASN A 363 32.21 24.13 39.09
N GLU A 364 33.52 24.19 39.36
CA GLU A 364 34.07 23.94 40.71
C GLU A 364 33.52 24.84 41.83
N ARG A 365 33.03 26.05 41.52
CA ARG A 365 32.55 27.03 42.52
C ARG A 365 31.03 27.25 42.50
N VAL A 366 30.34 26.88 41.43
CA VAL A 366 28.89 27.08 41.24
C VAL A 366 28.25 25.81 40.68
N LEU A 367 27.33 25.22 41.44
CA LEU A 367 26.59 24.01 41.07
C LEU A 367 25.19 24.39 40.58
N ASP A 368 24.69 23.66 39.57
CA ASP A 368 23.35 23.77 38.99
C ASP A 368 22.88 25.21 38.66
N PHE A 369 23.75 26.03 38.05
CA PHE A 369 23.52 27.47 37.85
C PHE A 369 22.47 27.78 36.77
N GLU A 370 22.80 27.59 35.48
CA GLU A 370 21.80 27.72 34.42
C GLU A 370 20.94 26.46 34.42
N ASN A 371 19.62 26.62 34.52
CA ASN A 371 18.64 25.54 34.56
C ASN A 371 17.64 25.72 33.40
N LEU A 372 17.97 25.15 32.24
CA LEU A 372 17.19 25.34 31.02
C LEU A 372 16.23 24.17 30.82
N ASN A 373 14.93 24.49 30.86
CA ASN A 373 13.84 23.53 30.72
C ASN A 373 13.37 23.42 29.27
N TYR A 374 13.27 22.18 28.78
CA TYR A 374 12.95 21.84 27.41
C TYR A 374 11.96 20.68 27.35
N SER A 375 11.33 20.47 26.19
CA SER A 375 10.42 19.34 25.99
C SER A 375 10.50 18.75 24.59
N PHE A 376 10.27 17.45 24.50
CA PHE A 376 10.07 16.75 23.25
C PHE A 376 8.64 16.29 23.12
N LYS A 377 8.01 16.65 22.00
CA LYS A 377 6.71 16.13 21.59
C LYS A 377 6.94 15.01 20.59
N VAL A 378 6.65 13.77 21.00
CA VAL A 378 6.78 12.61 20.12
C VAL A 378 5.49 12.42 19.31
N VAL A 379 5.65 12.31 18.01
CA VAL A 379 4.61 11.84 17.09
C VAL A 379 4.84 10.35 16.88
N LYS A 380 3.85 9.53 17.25
CA LYS A 380 3.87 8.08 17.04
C LYS A 380 3.44 7.74 15.62
N ASP A 381 3.93 6.58 15.18
CA ASP A 381 3.63 5.98 13.90
C ASP A 381 2.20 5.43 13.87
N GLU A 382 1.43 5.69 12.81
CA GLU A 382 0.04 5.22 12.72
C GLU A 382 -0.03 3.72 12.37
N ALA A 383 -1.24 3.15 12.34
CA ALA A 383 -1.47 1.80 11.84
C ALA A 383 -1.98 1.88 10.39
N PRO A 384 -1.61 0.92 9.52
CA PRO A 384 -1.93 0.99 8.10
C PRO A 384 -3.44 0.89 7.88
N ARG A 385 -3.97 1.62 6.89
CA ARG A 385 -5.40 1.64 6.55
C ARG A 385 -5.69 0.70 5.38
N ILE A 386 -6.77 -0.07 5.49
CA ILE A 386 -7.26 -0.97 4.43
C ILE A 386 -8.77 -0.79 4.25
N GLU A 387 -9.18 -0.50 3.02
CA GLU A 387 -10.58 -0.54 2.60
C GLU A 387 -10.74 -1.59 1.50
N VAL A 388 -11.81 -2.39 1.56
CA VAL A 388 -12.05 -3.50 0.62
C VAL A 388 -13.51 -3.50 0.19
N GLU A 389 -13.71 -3.39 -1.11
CA GLU A 389 -14.97 -3.54 -1.82
C GLU A 389 -15.12 -4.98 -2.36
N GLN A 390 -16.32 -5.55 -2.22
CA GLN A 390 -16.66 -6.87 -2.74
C GLN A 390 -17.68 -6.72 -3.87
N ARG A 391 -17.48 -7.44 -4.96
CA ARG A 391 -18.43 -7.64 -6.04
C ARG A 391 -18.62 -9.14 -6.28
N VAL A 392 -19.86 -9.57 -6.43
CA VAL A 392 -20.23 -10.96 -6.73
C VAL A 392 -21.07 -10.92 -7.99
N ASP A 393 -20.78 -11.82 -8.92
CA ASP A 393 -21.60 -12.00 -10.12
C ASP A 393 -22.63 -13.11 -9.84
N SER A 394 -23.91 -12.82 -10.05
CA SER A 394 -24.99 -13.80 -9.96
C SER A 394 -24.89 -14.92 -11.01
N LEU A 395 -24.14 -14.70 -12.10
CA LEU A 395 -23.93 -15.68 -13.17
C LEU A 395 -22.72 -16.58 -12.93
N VAL A 396 -21.81 -16.22 -12.02
CA VAL A 396 -20.57 -16.97 -11.73
C VAL A 396 -20.55 -17.40 -10.27
N ASN A 397 -21.16 -18.56 -10.02
CA ASN A 397 -21.18 -19.19 -8.70
C ASN A 397 -19.76 -19.50 -8.18
N ASN A 398 -19.63 -19.69 -6.87
CA ASN A 398 -18.38 -19.94 -6.13
C ASN A 398 -17.28 -18.85 -6.23
N THR A 399 -17.48 -17.80 -7.02
CA THR A 399 -16.45 -16.78 -7.29
C THR A 399 -16.86 -15.42 -6.73
N ALA A 400 -15.93 -14.74 -6.05
CA ALA A 400 -16.15 -13.39 -5.54
C ALA A 400 -14.93 -12.50 -5.82
N TYR A 401 -15.19 -11.29 -6.31
CA TYR A 401 -14.18 -10.35 -6.75
C TYR A 401 -13.98 -9.24 -5.72
N TYR A 402 -12.72 -8.94 -5.43
CA TYR A 402 -12.31 -7.97 -4.42
C TYR A 402 -11.44 -6.90 -5.04
N SER A 403 -11.71 -5.66 -4.69
CA SER A 403 -10.88 -4.48 -4.98
C SER A 403 -10.61 -3.77 -3.66
N GLY A 404 -9.37 -3.38 -3.38
CA GLY A 404 -9.05 -2.71 -2.13
C GLY A 404 -7.94 -1.68 -2.24
N THR A 405 -8.05 -0.65 -1.41
CA THR A 405 -7.07 0.44 -1.28
C THR A 405 -6.35 0.32 0.05
N LEU A 406 -5.02 0.28 -0.02
CA LEU A 406 -4.12 0.27 1.12
C LEU A 406 -3.46 1.65 1.22
N SER A 407 -3.38 2.22 2.43
CA SER A 407 -2.63 3.45 2.66
C SER A 407 -1.94 3.50 4.02
N ASP A 408 -0.78 4.13 4.06
CA ASP A 408 0.09 4.29 5.22
C ASP A 408 0.91 5.59 5.09
N ASP A 409 1.49 6.12 6.17
CA ASP A 409 2.21 7.39 6.13
C ASP A 409 3.72 7.25 5.82
N TYR A 410 4.33 6.09 6.10
CA TYR A 410 5.75 5.80 5.81
C TYR A 410 5.97 4.66 4.80
N GLY A 411 5.20 3.57 4.87
CA GLY A 411 5.27 2.49 3.90
C GLY A 411 4.62 1.18 4.33
N LEU A 412 4.05 0.50 3.35
CA LEU A 412 3.47 -0.83 3.50
C LEU A 412 4.55 -1.91 3.31
N THR A 413 4.37 -3.09 3.92
CA THR A 413 5.31 -4.23 3.82
C THR A 413 4.69 -5.47 3.19
N SER A 414 3.47 -5.86 3.59
CA SER A 414 2.80 -7.04 3.04
C SER A 414 1.28 -6.95 3.14
N LEU A 415 0.60 -7.50 2.12
CA LEU A 415 -0.82 -7.82 2.12
C LEU A 415 -0.98 -9.34 2.13
N LYS A 416 -1.71 -9.86 3.13
CA LYS A 416 -2.03 -11.29 3.24
C LYS A 416 -3.53 -11.50 3.36
N LEU A 417 -4.02 -12.59 2.82
CA LEU A 417 -5.38 -13.07 3.01
C LEU A 417 -5.35 -14.22 4.00
N PHE A 418 -6.13 -14.11 5.06
CA PHE A 418 -6.33 -15.16 6.07
C PHE A 418 -7.69 -15.80 5.84
N TYR A 419 -7.77 -17.13 5.82
CA TYR A 419 -8.99 -17.88 5.54
C TYR A 419 -9.11 -19.12 6.44
N TYR A 420 -10.34 -19.52 6.76
CA TYR A 420 -10.66 -20.68 7.60
C TYR A 420 -12.04 -21.25 7.22
N ASP A 421 -12.25 -22.54 7.44
CA ASP A 421 -13.58 -23.15 7.37
C ASP A 421 -14.37 -22.75 8.63
N MET A 422 -15.61 -22.30 8.47
CA MET A 422 -16.48 -21.94 9.61
C MET A 422 -16.79 -23.11 10.55
N LEU A 423 -16.67 -24.36 10.09
CA LEU A 423 -16.77 -25.57 10.91
C LEU A 423 -15.50 -25.86 11.72
N SER A 424 -14.40 -25.14 11.48
CA SER A 424 -13.11 -25.30 12.17
C SER A 424 -12.37 -23.95 12.28
N PRO A 425 -12.94 -22.96 12.99
CA PRO A 425 -12.42 -21.58 13.02
C PRO A 425 -11.01 -21.45 13.62
N ASP A 426 -10.58 -22.42 14.44
CA ASP A 426 -9.23 -22.45 15.03
C ASP A 426 -8.13 -22.74 14.00
N LYS A 427 -8.47 -23.30 12.83
CA LYS A 427 -7.52 -23.63 11.76
C LYS A 427 -7.49 -22.52 10.70
N VAL A 428 -6.80 -21.43 11.03
CA VAL A 428 -6.60 -20.29 10.12
C VAL A 428 -5.37 -20.52 9.23
N ASN A 429 -5.59 -20.56 7.92
CA ASN A 429 -4.56 -20.56 6.89
C ASN A 429 -4.31 -19.13 6.38
N SER A 430 -3.18 -18.90 5.71
CA SER A 430 -2.86 -17.60 5.13
C SER A 430 -2.10 -17.70 3.80
N ILE A 431 -2.44 -16.84 2.84
CA ILE A 431 -1.72 -16.65 1.58
C ILE A 431 -1.20 -15.21 1.48
N GLU A 432 0.00 -15.03 0.94
CA GLU A 432 0.58 -13.71 0.65
C GLU A 432 0.13 -13.24 -0.73
N LEU A 433 -0.57 -12.11 -0.79
CA LEU A 433 -1.12 -11.55 -2.04
C LEU A 433 -0.14 -10.58 -2.69
N SER A 434 0.41 -9.62 -1.93
CA SER A 434 1.34 -8.64 -2.49
C SER A 434 2.32 -8.08 -1.47
N LYS A 435 3.45 -7.56 -1.99
CA LYS A 435 4.47 -6.79 -1.26
C LYS A 435 4.45 -5.36 -1.78
N PRO A 436 3.49 -4.52 -1.35
CA PRO A 436 3.48 -3.11 -1.71
C PRO A 436 4.80 -2.44 -1.29
N THR A 437 5.32 -1.54 -2.12
CA THR A 437 6.51 -0.73 -1.81
C THR A 437 6.18 0.76 -1.62
N ASN A 438 4.98 1.18 -2.00
CA ASN A 438 4.48 2.55 -1.93
C ASN A 438 3.65 2.77 -0.65
N THR A 439 3.54 4.03 -0.23
CA THR A 439 2.65 4.46 0.87
C THR A 439 1.16 4.32 0.54
N VAL A 440 0.80 4.24 -0.73
CA VAL A 440 -0.55 3.95 -1.21
C VAL A 440 -0.47 2.87 -2.28
N ASN A 441 -1.31 1.84 -2.21
CA ASN A 441 -1.41 0.82 -3.25
C ASN A 441 -2.84 0.30 -3.40
N THR A 442 -3.20 -0.08 -4.63
CA THR A 442 -4.47 -0.76 -4.95
C THR A 442 -4.20 -2.24 -5.21
N PHE A 443 -5.07 -3.12 -4.71
CA PHE A 443 -5.00 -4.55 -5.01
C PHE A 443 -6.34 -5.08 -5.52
N TYR A 444 -6.26 -6.10 -6.36
CA TYR A 444 -7.40 -6.93 -6.74
C TYR A 444 -7.17 -8.35 -6.26
N TYR A 445 -8.24 -9.08 -6.00
CA TYR A 445 -8.18 -10.50 -5.68
C TYR A 445 -9.49 -11.20 -6.07
N THR A 446 -9.39 -12.38 -6.67
CA THR A 446 -10.55 -13.24 -6.95
C THR A 446 -10.55 -14.41 -5.97
N PHE A 447 -11.51 -14.46 -5.04
CA PHE A 447 -11.73 -15.65 -4.21
C PHE A 447 -12.45 -16.71 -5.07
N PRO A 448 -12.05 -18.00 -5.03
CA PRO A 448 -11.10 -18.66 -4.11
C PRO A 448 -9.71 -18.94 -4.74
N SER A 449 -9.23 -18.09 -5.65
CA SER A 449 -7.97 -18.36 -6.37
C SER A 449 -6.75 -18.47 -5.43
N GLY A 450 -5.86 -19.42 -5.72
CA GLY A 450 -4.71 -19.71 -4.88
C GLY A 450 -5.00 -20.43 -3.56
N ILE A 451 -6.22 -20.94 -3.35
CA ILE A 451 -6.61 -21.61 -2.11
C ILE A 451 -7.12 -23.03 -2.40
N ASP A 452 -6.58 -24.01 -1.66
CA ASP A 452 -7.17 -25.35 -1.56
C ASP A 452 -8.46 -25.28 -0.71
N ILE A 453 -9.61 -25.34 -1.39
CA ILE A 453 -10.96 -25.34 -0.80
C ILE A 453 -11.64 -26.70 -0.93
N SER A 454 -12.34 -27.15 0.12
CA SER A 454 -13.28 -28.27 0.04
C SER A 454 -14.65 -27.81 -0.46
N ALA A 455 -15.24 -28.58 -1.36
CA ALA A 455 -16.60 -28.36 -1.81
C ALA A 455 -17.60 -28.61 -0.67
N ASN A 456 -18.72 -27.87 -0.67
CA ASN A 456 -19.75 -27.89 0.38
C ASN A 456 -19.29 -27.36 1.77
N SER A 457 -18.19 -26.58 1.83
CA SER A 457 -17.75 -25.83 3.01
C SER A 457 -18.11 -24.34 2.93
N THR A 458 -18.30 -23.71 4.09
CA THR A 458 -18.43 -22.25 4.21
C THR A 458 -17.13 -21.66 4.74
N TYR A 459 -16.49 -20.78 3.97
CA TYR A 459 -15.22 -20.17 4.34
C TYR A 459 -15.42 -18.74 4.85
N GLY A 460 -14.80 -18.44 5.99
CA GLY A 460 -14.61 -17.08 6.50
C GLY A 460 -13.19 -16.59 6.15
N TYR A 461 -13.06 -15.36 5.68
CA TYR A 461 -11.75 -14.80 5.35
C TYR A 461 -11.67 -13.27 5.46
N TYR A 462 -10.45 -12.76 5.66
CA TYR A 462 -10.17 -11.33 5.76
C TYR A 462 -8.79 -10.99 5.21
N PHE A 463 -8.64 -9.78 4.70
CA PHE A 463 -7.37 -9.23 4.25
C PHE A 463 -6.68 -8.54 5.42
N GLN A 464 -5.39 -8.75 5.59
CA GLN A 464 -4.57 -8.08 6.60
C GLN A 464 -3.39 -7.39 5.90
N VAL A 465 -3.24 -6.11 6.18
CA VAL A 465 -2.11 -5.30 5.72
C VAL A 465 -1.13 -5.06 6.87
N SER A 466 0.16 -4.98 6.55
CA SER A 466 1.26 -4.71 7.49
C SER A 466 2.03 -3.46 7.09
N ASP A 467 2.36 -2.59 8.05
CA ASP A 467 3.24 -1.43 7.85
C ASP A 467 4.74 -1.82 7.89
N ASN A 468 5.62 -0.83 7.78
CA ASN A 468 7.07 -0.97 7.88
C ASN A 468 7.67 -0.47 9.21
N ASP A 469 6.88 -0.38 10.30
CA ASP A 469 7.34 0.09 11.62
C ASP A 469 8.44 -0.83 12.19
N ALA A 470 9.67 -0.33 12.14
CA ALA A 470 10.86 -1.03 12.65
C ALA A 470 11.17 -0.71 14.12
N VAL A 471 10.36 0.10 14.80
CA VAL A 471 10.53 0.51 16.21
C VAL A 471 9.69 -0.35 17.13
N ASN A 472 8.40 -0.52 16.80
CA ASN A 472 7.46 -1.33 17.56
C ASN A 472 7.28 -2.74 16.97
N GLY A 473 7.79 -2.96 15.75
CA GLY A 473 7.46 -4.12 14.92
C GLY A 473 6.21 -3.85 14.09
N SER A 474 6.10 -4.49 12.91
CA SER A 474 5.05 -4.17 11.95
C SER A 474 3.64 -4.24 12.57
N LYS A 475 2.91 -3.13 12.55
CA LYS A 475 1.50 -3.11 12.97
C LYS A 475 0.64 -3.71 11.87
N HIS A 476 -0.53 -4.19 12.26
CA HIS A 476 -1.43 -4.93 11.39
C HIS A 476 -2.86 -4.42 11.49
N THR A 477 -3.49 -4.20 10.34
CA THR A 477 -4.91 -3.84 10.25
C THR A 477 -5.63 -4.86 9.38
N LYS A 478 -6.82 -5.26 9.83
CA LYS A 478 -7.66 -6.27 9.17
C LYS A 478 -8.84 -5.59 8.48
N SER A 479 -9.22 -6.08 7.30
CA SER A 479 -10.51 -5.75 6.68
C SER A 479 -11.67 -6.30 7.51
N LYS A 480 -12.90 -5.94 7.12
CA LYS A 480 -14.08 -6.74 7.52
C LYS A 480 -13.90 -8.20 7.09
N THR A 481 -14.45 -9.12 7.87
CA THR A 481 -14.50 -10.55 7.52
C THR A 481 -15.58 -10.76 6.45
N PHE A 482 -15.21 -11.44 5.39
CA PHE A 482 -16.08 -11.89 4.32
C PHE A 482 -16.41 -13.37 4.50
N THR A 483 -17.56 -13.78 3.98
CA THR A 483 -17.97 -15.18 3.94
C THR A 483 -18.32 -15.58 2.53
N SER A 484 -17.96 -16.81 2.15
CA SER A 484 -18.33 -17.39 0.86
C SER A 484 -18.62 -18.88 1.04
N ILE A 485 -19.69 -19.35 0.41
CA ILE A 485 -20.09 -20.75 0.40
C ILE A 485 -19.55 -21.35 -0.90
N ILE A 486 -18.78 -22.43 -0.81
CA ILE A 486 -18.32 -23.18 -1.97
C ILE A 486 -19.33 -24.29 -2.24
N LEU A 487 -20.13 -24.13 -3.28
CA LEU A 487 -21.09 -25.11 -3.75
C LEU A 487 -20.38 -26.27 -4.47
N ASN A 488 -20.84 -27.50 -4.28
CA ASN A 488 -20.40 -28.65 -5.07
C ASN A 488 -21.12 -28.71 -6.44
N ASN A 489 -20.71 -29.61 -7.34
CA ASN A 489 -21.26 -29.70 -8.70
C ASN A 489 -22.79 -29.90 -8.73
N ASN A 490 -23.37 -30.70 -7.83
CA ASN A 490 -24.81 -30.88 -7.74
C ASN A 490 -25.53 -29.60 -7.26
N GLN A 491 -24.94 -28.87 -6.31
CA GLN A 491 -25.47 -27.60 -5.82
C GLN A 491 -25.35 -26.48 -6.86
N LEU A 492 -24.27 -26.48 -7.65
CA LEU A 492 -24.11 -25.60 -8.81
C LEU A 492 -25.21 -25.88 -9.84
N LYS A 493 -25.39 -27.14 -10.26
CA LYS A 493 -26.45 -27.53 -11.20
C LYS A 493 -27.85 -27.20 -10.68
N ASN A 494 -28.12 -27.41 -9.38
CA ASN A 494 -29.35 -26.95 -8.73
C ASN A 494 -29.53 -25.43 -8.79
N LYS A 495 -28.46 -24.64 -8.62
CA LYS A 495 -28.52 -23.17 -8.76
C LYS A 495 -28.76 -22.72 -10.19
N ASP A 496 -28.16 -23.40 -11.16
CA ASP A 496 -28.38 -23.14 -12.57
C ASP A 496 -29.83 -23.45 -12.97
N LEU A 497 -30.41 -24.53 -12.45
CA LEU A 497 -31.85 -24.87 -12.59
C LEU A 497 -32.77 -23.83 -11.93
N GLU A 498 -32.49 -23.40 -10.69
CA GLU A 498 -33.25 -22.33 -10.03
C GLU A 498 -33.22 -21.01 -10.85
N SER A 499 -32.06 -20.68 -11.44
CA SER A 499 -31.91 -19.55 -12.35
C SER A 499 -32.73 -19.75 -13.63
N GLN A 500 -32.71 -20.94 -14.22
CA GLN A 500 -33.46 -21.31 -15.41
C GLN A 500 -34.98 -21.20 -15.18
N GLN A 501 -35.51 -21.73 -14.07
CA GLN A 501 -36.92 -21.64 -13.70
C GLN A 501 -37.38 -20.18 -13.55
N ALA A 502 -36.54 -19.33 -12.94
CA ALA A 502 -36.80 -17.89 -12.81
C ALA A 502 -36.81 -17.17 -14.18
N ILE A 503 -35.92 -17.53 -15.11
CA ILE A 503 -35.90 -17.00 -16.48
C ILE A 503 -37.16 -17.46 -17.23
N ILE A 504 -37.49 -18.75 -17.19
CA ILE A 504 -38.71 -19.36 -17.77
C ILE A 504 -39.98 -18.64 -17.27
N SER A 505 -40.10 -18.41 -15.96
CA SER A 505 -41.25 -17.73 -15.35
C SER A 505 -41.42 -16.29 -15.86
N ASN A 506 -40.32 -15.56 -16.06
CA ASN A 506 -40.34 -14.20 -16.59
C ASN A 506 -40.58 -14.17 -18.11
N LEU A 507 -40.05 -15.15 -18.85
CA LEU A 507 -40.31 -15.30 -20.28
C LEU A 507 -41.79 -15.65 -20.53
N ASN A 508 -42.41 -16.51 -19.71
CA ASN A 508 -43.84 -16.80 -19.75
C ASN A 508 -44.71 -15.52 -19.61
N LYS A 509 -44.44 -14.70 -18.59
CA LYS A 509 -45.11 -13.38 -18.42
C LYS A 509 -44.88 -12.45 -19.61
N THR A 510 -43.72 -12.55 -20.26
CA THR A 510 -43.38 -11.75 -21.45
C THR A 510 -44.18 -12.21 -22.67
N VAL A 511 -44.38 -13.52 -22.85
CA VAL A 511 -45.25 -14.10 -23.90
C VAL A 511 -46.72 -13.72 -23.68
N ASP A 512 -47.22 -13.75 -22.44
CA ASP A 512 -48.57 -13.25 -22.11
C ASP A 512 -48.72 -11.75 -22.43
N GLN A 513 -47.68 -10.96 -22.15
CA GLN A 513 -47.66 -9.54 -22.52
C GLN A 513 -47.60 -9.34 -24.05
N LEU A 514 -46.81 -10.15 -24.79
CA LEU A 514 -46.75 -10.11 -26.26
C LEU A 514 -48.15 -10.30 -26.84
N LYS A 515 -48.86 -11.35 -26.41
CA LYS A 515 -50.24 -11.68 -26.84
C LYS A 515 -51.21 -10.51 -26.69
N ASN A 516 -51.15 -9.80 -25.57
CA ASN A 516 -51.97 -8.61 -25.33
C ASN A 516 -51.55 -7.39 -26.18
N GLN A 517 -50.25 -7.24 -26.47
CA GLN A 517 -49.74 -6.20 -27.36
C GLN A 517 -50.06 -6.48 -28.84
N THR A 518 -49.94 -7.72 -29.32
CA THR A 518 -50.34 -8.15 -30.67
C THR A 518 -51.80 -7.76 -30.93
N LYS A 519 -52.70 -8.11 -30.02
CA LYS A 519 -54.12 -7.75 -30.12
C LYS A 519 -54.34 -6.23 -30.11
N SER A 520 -53.57 -5.50 -29.29
CA SER A 520 -53.64 -4.02 -29.26
C SER A 520 -53.15 -3.36 -30.56
N LEU A 521 -52.23 -4.01 -31.30
CA LEU A 521 -51.77 -3.59 -32.63
C LEU A 521 -52.78 -3.94 -33.72
N GLU A 522 -53.38 -5.14 -33.69
CA GLU A 522 -54.49 -5.55 -34.58
C GLU A 522 -55.69 -4.58 -34.41
N ASP A 523 -56.13 -4.32 -33.16
CA ASP A 523 -57.19 -3.35 -32.84
C ASP A 523 -56.84 -1.92 -33.32
N LEU A 524 -55.56 -1.51 -33.20
CA LEU A 524 -55.11 -0.21 -33.68
C LEU A 524 -55.18 -0.14 -35.21
N SER A 525 -54.64 -1.13 -35.93
CA SER A 525 -54.63 -1.17 -37.40
C SER A 525 -56.05 -1.11 -37.96
N ASN A 526 -56.94 -1.96 -37.44
CA ASN A 526 -58.37 -1.95 -37.80
C ASN A 526 -59.00 -0.56 -37.58
N SER A 527 -58.76 0.08 -36.42
CA SER A 527 -59.25 1.43 -36.16
C SER A 527 -58.67 2.51 -37.07
N GLN A 528 -57.46 2.30 -37.65
CA GLN A 528 -56.87 3.20 -38.64
C GLN A 528 -57.43 2.98 -40.03
N LYS A 529 -57.78 1.74 -40.41
CA LYS A 529 -58.48 1.45 -41.67
C LYS A 529 -59.80 2.24 -41.73
N GLU A 530 -60.59 2.24 -40.65
CA GLU A 530 -61.88 2.95 -40.55
C GLU A 530 -61.78 4.49 -40.56
N LYS A 531 -60.77 5.09 -39.92
CA LYS A 531 -60.66 6.55 -39.74
C LYS A 531 -60.03 7.24 -40.96
N SER A 532 -60.47 8.46 -41.27
CA SER A 532 -59.89 9.25 -42.38
C SER A 532 -58.58 9.93 -42.04
N ASN A 533 -58.32 10.27 -40.75
CA ASN A 533 -57.09 10.89 -40.29
C ASN A 533 -56.74 10.45 -38.85
N LEU A 534 -55.45 10.35 -38.55
CA LEU A 534 -54.91 10.20 -37.20
C LEU A 534 -55.13 11.48 -36.38
N ASN A 535 -55.88 11.40 -35.27
CA ASN A 535 -55.92 12.48 -34.29
C ASN A 535 -54.74 12.38 -33.29
N PHE A 536 -54.54 13.42 -32.47
CA PHE A 536 -53.46 13.46 -31.48
C PHE A 536 -53.51 12.31 -30.46
N ASN A 537 -54.70 11.87 -30.06
CA ASN A 537 -54.88 10.75 -29.14
C ASN A 537 -54.48 9.42 -29.80
N ASP A 538 -54.82 9.22 -31.08
CA ASP A 538 -54.42 8.05 -31.86
C ASP A 538 -52.90 8.01 -32.08
N LYS A 539 -52.25 9.16 -32.37
CA LYS A 539 -50.78 9.28 -32.42
C LYS A 539 -50.12 8.97 -31.07
N SER A 540 -50.67 9.48 -29.97
CA SER A 540 -50.19 9.20 -28.61
C SER A 540 -50.32 7.71 -28.27
N LYS A 541 -51.46 7.09 -28.61
CA LYS A 541 -51.70 5.65 -28.46
C LYS A 541 -50.68 4.83 -29.26
N LEU A 542 -50.46 5.16 -30.54
CA LEU A 542 -49.45 4.53 -31.39
C LEU A 542 -48.04 4.64 -30.78
N ASN A 543 -47.60 5.84 -30.40
CA ASN A 543 -46.28 6.04 -29.79
C ASN A 543 -46.14 5.26 -28.47
N SER A 544 -47.19 5.19 -27.66
CA SER A 544 -47.19 4.40 -26.42
C SER A 544 -47.09 2.89 -26.68
N LEU A 545 -47.67 2.39 -27.77
CA LEU A 545 -47.58 0.99 -28.18
C LEU A 545 -46.19 0.68 -28.76
N LEU A 546 -45.65 1.52 -29.65
CA LEU A 546 -44.28 1.37 -30.18
C LEU A 546 -43.23 1.44 -29.07
N GLN A 547 -43.44 2.24 -28.02
CA GLN A 547 -42.55 2.30 -26.85
C GLN A 547 -42.66 1.05 -25.96
N LYS A 548 -43.88 0.52 -25.74
CA LYS A 548 -44.08 -0.74 -25.01
C LYS A 548 -43.47 -1.93 -25.76
N GLN A 549 -43.61 -1.96 -27.07
CA GLN A 549 -42.98 -2.96 -27.93
C GLN A 549 -41.46 -2.87 -27.82
N GLU A 550 -40.85 -1.68 -27.94
CA GLU A 550 -39.39 -1.53 -27.80
C GLU A 550 -38.88 -2.03 -26.44
N VAL A 551 -39.57 -1.72 -25.33
CA VAL A 551 -39.22 -2.25 -24.01
C VAL A 551 -39.28 -3.77 -23.99
N GLN A 552 -40.26 -4.36 -24.68
CA GLN A 552 -40.44 -5.80 -24.77
C GLN A 552 -39.38 -6.49 -25.64
N GLU A 553 -39.00 -5.92 -26.78
CA GLU A 553 -37.87 -6.42 -27.60
C GLU A 553 -36.55 -6.42 -26.81
N ASN A 554 -36.28 -5.36 -26.04
CA ASN A 554 -35.09 -5.29 -25.18
C ASN A 554 -35.14 -6.33 -24.03
N GLN A 555 -36.32 -6.59 -23.46
CA GLN A 555 -36.51 -7.65 -22.47
C GLN A 555 -36.29 -9.03 -23.07
N MET A 556 -36.85 -9.29 -24.25
CA MET A 556 -36.68 -10.52 -25.00
C MET A 556 -35.20 -10.77 -25.33
N GLN A 557 -34.49 -9.78 -25.87
CA GLN A 557 -33.05 -9.88 -26.15
C GLN A 557 -32.26 -10.27 -24.89
N LYS A 558 -32.57 -9.62 -23.76
CA LYS A 558 -31.94 -9.94 -22.47
C LYS A 558 -32.26 -11.36 -22.00
N PHE A 559 -33.51 -11.82 -22.08
CA PHE A 559 -33.88 -13.17 -21.67
C PHE A 559 -33.29 -14.24 -22.59
N SER A 560 -33.28 -14.03 -23.91
CA SER A 560 -32.64 -14.92 -24.87
C SER A 560 -31.16 -15.11 -24.54
N LYS A 561 -30.44 -14.01 -24.28
CA LYS A 561 -29.03 -14.05 -23.88
C LYS A 561 -28.82 -14.73 -22.52
N GLN A 562 -29.57 -14.36 -21.49
CA GLN A 562 -29.47 -14.97 -20.15
C GLN A 562 -29.78 -16.47 -20.17
N LEU A 563 -30.77 -16.90 -20.96
CA LEU A 563 -31.11 -18.30 -21.12
C LEU A 563 -30.04 -19.05 -21.92
N LYS A 564 -29.51 -18.46 -23.01
CA LYS A 564 -28.39 -19.04 -23.77
C LYS A 564 -27.15 -19.23 -22.90
N GLU A 565 -26.77 -18.23 -22.09
CA GLU A 565 -25.66 -18.29 -21.14
C GLU A 565 -25.87 -19.28 -19.98
N ASN A 566 -27.11 -19.61 -19.63
CA ASN A 566 -27.45 -20.64 -18.63
C ASN A 566 -27.42 -22.05 -19.27
N LEU A 567 -27.96 -22.18 -20.49
CA LEU A 567 -27.96 -23.40 -21.28
C LEU A 567 -26.55 -23.84 -21.70
N SER A 568 -25.66 -22.91 -22.04
CA SER A 568 -24.26 -23.17 -22.39
C SER A 568 -23.39 -23.59 -21.19
N LYS A 569 -23.91 -23.56 -19.96
CA LYS A 569 -23.25 -24.10 -18.76
C LYS A 569 -23.68 -25.55 -18.46
N SER A 570 -24.72 -26.04 -19.14
CA SER A 570 -25.12 -27.44 -19.11
C SER A 570 -24.36 -28.25 -20.17
N ASN A 571 -24.43 -29.58 -20.12
CA ASN A 571 -23.69 -30.44 -21.03
C ASN A 571 -23.89 -30.03 -22.50
N GLU A 572 -22.79 -29.71 -23.19
CA GLU A 572 -22.80 -29.27 -24.59
C GLU A 572 -23.15 -30.40 -25.57
N GLU A 573 -23.20 -31.65 -25.11
CA GLU A 573 -23.44 -32.84 -25.95
C GLU A 573 -24.93 -33.07 -26.27
N ASP A 574 -25.87 -32.49 -25.52
CA ASP A 574 -27.31 -32.65 -25.77
C ASP A 574 -27.78 -31.85 -27.01
N ASP A 575 -28.31 -32.56 -28.01
CA ASP A 575 -28.81 -31.96 -29.24
C ASP A 575 -30.03 -31.05 -29.03
N LEU A 576 -30.86 -31.31 -28.02
CA LEU A 576 -31.96 -30.41 -27.65
C LEU A 576 -31.43 -29.10 -27.06
N ASN A 577 -30.35 -29.16 -26.28
CA ASN A 577 -29.67 -27.97 -25.75
C ASN A 577 -29.09 -27.11 -26.89
N LYS A 578 -28.35 -27.71 -27.83
CA LYS A 578 -27.82 -27.01 -29.02
C LYS A 578 -28.93 -26.34 -29.83
N LEU A 579 -30.02 -27.07 -30.10
CA LEU A 579 -31.16 -26.57 -30.86
C LEU A 579 -31.90 -25.42 -30.14
N LEU A 580 -32.00 -25.45 -28.81
CA LEU A 580 -32.50 -24.34 -28.01
C LEU A 580 -31.58 -23.11 -28.11
N GLN A 581 -30.26 -23.29 -28.00
CA GLN A 581 -29.28 -22.19 -28.11
C GLN A 581 -29.30 -21.52 -29.49
N GLU A 582 -29.37 -22.30 -30.58
CA GLU A 582 -29.49 -21.77 -31.94
C GLU A 582 -30.78 -20.95 -32.12
N ARG A 583 -31.90 -21.43 -31.55
CA ARG A 583 -33.19 -20.70 -31.58
C ARG A 583 -33.15 -19.41 -30.78
N LEU A 584 -32.52 -19.42 -29.61
CA LEU A 584 -32.36 -18.21 -28.79
C LEU A 584 -31.54 -17.14 -29.52
N GLU A 585 -30.49 -17.54 -30.24
CA GLU A 585 -29.69 -16.65 -31.07
C GLU A 585 -30.45 -16.11 -32.29
N ARG A 586 -31.21 -16.96 -32.99
CA ARG A 586 -32.12 -16.52 -34.07
C ARG A 586 -33.18 -15.55 -33.56
N GLN A 587 -33.77 -15.79 -32.39
CA GLN A 587 -34.72 -14.90 -31.74
C GLN A 587 -34.07 -13.58 -31.28
N GLU A 588 -32.82 -13.60 -30.80
CA GLU A 588 -32.07 -12.39 -30.47
C GLU A 588 -31.88 -11.49 -31.70
N LEU A 589 -31.47 -12.09 -32.83
CA LEU A 589 -31.29 -11.39 -34.10
C LEU A 589 -32.63 -10.89 -34.67
N GLN A 590 -33.73 -11.63 -34.45
CA GLN A 590 -35.08 -11.17 -34.80
C GLN A 590 -35.52 -9.97 -33.94
N ALA A 591 -35.23 -9.97 -32.63
CA ALA A 591 -35.50 -8.85 -31.72
C ALA A 591 -34.79 -7.57 -32.18
N GLU A 592 -33.52 -7.68 -32.59
CA GLU A 592 -32.73 -6.55 -33.07
C GLU A 592 -33.30 -5.97 -34.38
N LYS A 593 -33.72 -6.82 -35.32
CA LYS A 593 -34.42 -6.39 -36.55
C LYS A 593 -35.75 -5.70 -36.25
N ASN A 594 -36.55 -6.24 -35.34
CA ASN A 594 -37.80 -5.61 -34.91
C ASN A 594 -37.53 -4.24 -34.29
N LYS A 595 -36.51 -4.11 -33.44
CA LYS A 595 -36.12 -2.85 -32.80
C LYS A 595 -35.73 -1.77 -33.82
N GLN A 596 -34.96 -2.11 -34.87
CA GLN A 596 -34.66 -1.19 -35.97
C GLN A 596 -35.94 -0.73 -36.69
N LEU A 597 -36.84 -1.65 -37.00
CA LEU A 597 -38.12 -1.35 -37.65
C LEU A 597 -39.03 -0.45 -36.78
N LEU A 598 -39.02 -0.62 -35.46
CA LEU A 598 -39.74 0.26 -34.52
C LEU A 598 -39.14 1.67 -34.47
N GLU A 599 -37.81 1.80 -34.53
CA GLU A 599 -37.14 3.09 -34.55
C GLU A 599 -37.44 3.87 -35.84
N ASP A 600 -37.47 3.17 -36.98
CA ASP A 600 -37.90 3.73 -38.26
C ASP A 600 -39.39 4.12 -38.25
N LEU A 601 -40.26 3.27 -37.70
CA LEU A 601 -41.68 3.62 -37.52
C LEU A 601 -41.84 4.89 -36.68
N LYS A 602 -41.09 5.05 -35.58
CA LYS A 602 -41.10 6.29 -34.77
C LYS A 602 -40.62 7.51 -35.55
N LYS A 603 -39.52 7.40 -36.31
CA LYS A 603 -38.95 8.51 -37.09
C LYS A 603 -39.88 9.01 -38.21
N ILE A 604 -40.72 8.12 -38.75
CA ILE A 604 -41.56 8.41 -39.92
C ILE A 604 -43.06 8.52 -39.54
N ALA A 605 -43.48 8.19 -38.31
CA ALA A 605 -44.89 8.31 -37.85
C ALA A 605 -45.54 9.70 -38.04
N ASP A 606 -44.75 10.77 -38.13
CA ASP A 606 -45.22 12.13 -38.45
C ASP A 606 -45.23 12.47 -39.96
N LYS A 607 -44.79 11.55 -40.83
CA LYS A 607 -44.58 11.75 -42.28
C LYS A 607 -45.19 10.67 -43.19
N ILE A 608 -45.58 9.49 -42.67
CA ILE A 608 -46.15 8.40 -43.49
C ILE A 608 -47.58 8.73 -43.98
N ASN A 609 -47.92 8.34 -45.22
CA ASN A 609 -49.29 8.37 -45.75
C ASN A 609 -50.17 7.25 -45.16
N LYS A 610 -51.47 7.49 -44.92
CA LYS A 610 -52.40 6.56 -44.23
C LYS A 610 -52.24 5.10 -44.68
N GLU A 611 -52.27 4.84 -45.99
CA GLU A 611 -52.22 3.48 -46.55
C GLU A 611 -50.88 2.78 -46.28
N GLU A 612 -49.76 3.52 -46.29
CA GLU A 612 -48.45 2.96 -45.99
C GLU A 612 -48.29 2.71 -44.48
N LEU A 613 -48.85 3.56 -43.62
CA LEU A 613 -48.80 3.34 -42.17
C LEU A 613 -49.64 2.12 -41.77
N SER A 614 -50.85 1.99 -42.32
CA SER A 614 -51.70 0.81 -42.09
C SER A 614 -51.01 -0.47 -42.54
N ARG A 615 -50.37 -0.48 -43.72
CA ARG A 615 -49.60 -1.64 -44.20
C ARG A 615 -48.44 -1.99 -43.28
N ARG A 616 -47.61 -1.01 -42.88
CA ARG A 616 -46.48 -1.28 -41.98
C ARG A 616 -46.92 -1.69 -40.56
N LEU A 617 -48.10 -1.26 -40.09
CA LEU A 617 -48.69 -1.74 -38.85
C LEU A 617 -49.23 -3.17 -38.97
N ASP A 618 -49.84 -3.53 -40.10
CA ASP A 618 -50.24 -4.90 -40.41
C ASP A 618 -49.01 -5.82 -40.52
N ASP A 619 -47.94 -5.39 -41.19
CA ASP A 619 -46.65 -6.11 -41.27
C ASP A 619 -46.01 -6.29 -39.87
N LEU A 620 -46.04 -5.26 -39.03
CA LEU A 620 -45.58 -5.33 -37.64
C LEU A 620 -46.41 -6.32 -36.82
N ALA A 621 -47.75 -6.26 -36.90
CA ALA A 621 -48.65 -7.16 -36.20
C ALA A 621 -48.47 -8.63 -36.65
N LYS A 622 -48.24 -8.83 -37.95
CA LYS A 622 -47.93 -10.14 -38.54
C LYS A 622 -46.59 -10.71 -38.05
N ASN A 623 -45.52 -9.90 -38.08
CA ASN A 623 -44.21 -10.28 -37.57
C ASN A 623 -44.26 -10.57 -36.06
N GLN A 624 -45.01 -9.78 -35.31
CA GLN A 624 -45.26 -9.96 -33.89
C GLN A 624 -46.00 -11.28 -33.60
N LYS A 625 -47.01 -11.63 -34.39
CA LYS A 625 -47.77 -12.89 -34.25
C LYS A 625 -46.88 -14.11 -34.50
N ASN A 626 -45.99 -14.05 -35.49
CA ASN A 626 -44.98 -15.07 -35.75
C ASN A 626 -43.98 -15.17 -34.58
N GLY A 627 -43.41 -14.04 -34.15
CA GLY A 627 -42.50 -13.97 -32.99
C GLY A 627 -43.13 -14.55 -31.72
N GLN A 628 -44.35 -14.13 -31.37
CA GLN A 628 -45.11 -14.66 -30.23
C GLN A 628 -45.23 -16.19 -30.28
N ARG A 629 -45.58 -16.78 -31.44
CA ARG A 629 -45.72 -18.23 -31.59
C ARG A 629 -44.38 -18.97 -31.46
N ASN A 630 -43.31 -18.43 -32.03
CA ASN A 630 -41.97 -19.00 -31.90
C ASN A 630 -41.48 -18.94 -30.45
N LEU A 631 -41.79 -17.87 -29.71
CA LEU A 631 -41.43 -17.72 -28.30
C LEU A 631 -42.29 -18.59 -27.37
N GLU A 632 -43.59 -18.74 -27.66
CA GLU A 632 -44.47 -19.65 -26.93
C GLU A 632 -44.02 -21.11 -27.09
N GLN A 633 -43.58 -21.49 -28.29
CA GLN A 633 -42.97 -22.79 -28.54
C GLN A 633 -41.59 -22.93 -27.87
N LEU A 634 -40.72 -21.93 -27.98
CA LEU A 634 -39.40 -21.93 -27.35
C LEU A 634 -39.50 -22.01 -25.82
N LEU A 635 -40.49 -21.33 -25.24
CA LEU A 635 -40.85 -21.43 -23.83
C LEU A 635 -41.27 -22.86 -23.46
N GLU A 636 -42.20 -23.48 -24.18
CA GLU A 636 -42.63 -24.86 -23.89
C GLU A 636 -41.50 -25.88 -24.05
N LEU A 637 -40.66 -25.74 -25.08
CA LEU A 637 -39.45 -26.57 -25.24
C LEU A 637 -38.44 -26.35 -24.10
N THR A 638 -38.25 -25.10 -23.65
CA THR A 638 -37.37 -24.77 -22.52
C THR A 638 -37.93 -25.29 -21.20
N LYS A 639 -39.25 -25.19 -20.96
CA LYS A 639 -39.92 -25.80 -19.79
C LYS A 639 -39.75 -27.32 -19.81
N ARG A 640 -39.96 -27.97 -20.96
CA ARG A 640 -39.77 -29.42 -21.12
C ARG A 640 -38.33 -29.82 -20.81
N TYR A 641 -37.35 -29.11 -21.37
CA TYR A 641 -35.92 -29.33 -21.09
C TYR A 641 -35.59 -29.12 -19.60
N TYR A 642 -36.08 -28.04 -18.98
CA TYR A 642 -35.95 -27.81 -17.55
C TYR A 642 -36.55 -28.94 -16.70
N VAL A 643 -37.74 -29.44 -17.04
CA VAL A 643 -38.38 -30.58 -16.33
C VAL A 643 -37.53 -31.85 -16.48
N THR A 644 -36.99 -32.13 -17.67
CA THR A 644 -36.10 -33.28 -17.91
C THR A 644 -34.77 -33.17 -17.15
N GLU A 645 -34.12 -32.01 -17.16
CA GLU A 645 -32.88 -31.74 -16.42
C GLU A 645 -33.09 -31.75 -14.90
N ALA A 646 -34.19 -31.17 -14.41
CA ALA A 646 -34.56 -31.19 -13.01
C ALA A 646 -34.91 -32.61 -12.53
N ALA A 647 -35.58 -33.41 -13.35
CA ALA A 647 -35.81 -34.84 -13.06
C ALA A 647 -34.47 -35.61 -12.97
N SER A 648 -33.54 -35.38 -13.90
CA SER A 648 -32.20 -35.98 -13.89
C SER A 648 -31.36 -35.53 -12.68
N GLN A 649 -31.44 -34.26 -12.29
CA GLN A 649 -30.73 -33.75 -11.11
C GLN A 649 -31.34 -34.27 -9.81
N LEU A 650 -32.67 -34.33 -9.68
CA LEU A 650 -33.34 -34.93 -8.53
C LEU A 650 -33.07 -36.44 -8.45
N ALA A 651 -32.98 -37.16 -9.57
CA ALA A 651 -32.52 -38.55 -9.58
C ALA A 651 -31.12 -38.68 -8.96
N LYS A 652 -30.16 -37.84 -9.38
CA LYS A 652 -28.80 -37.82 -8.81
C LYS A 652 -28.79 -37.45 -7.33
N ASP A 653 -29.59 -36.47 -6.90
CA ASP A 653 -29.64 -36.06 -5.50
C ASP A 653 -30.29 -37.12 -4.61
N LEU A 654 -31.34 -37.80 -5.09
CA LEU A 654 -31.91 -39.00 -4.45
C LEU A 654 -30.92 -40.16 -4.41
N GLU A 655 -30.18 -40.45 -5.48
CA GLU A 655 -29.17 -41.51 -5.49
C GLU A 655 -28.06 -41.25 -4.45
N ASN A 656 -27.62 -40.00 -4.34
CA ASN A 656 -26.66 -39.58 -3.31
C ASN A 656 -27.25 -39.67 -1.89
N LEU A 657 -28.53 -39.35 -1.71
CA LEU A 657 -29.23 -39.50 -0.44
C LEU A 657 -29.42 -40.99 -0.06
N SER A 658 -29.71 -41.86 -1.04
CA SER A 658 -29.75 -43.31 -0.87
C SER A 658 -28.40 -43.83 -0.39
N LYS A 659 -27.29 -43.39 -1.00
CA LYS A 659 -25.93 -43.76 -0.57
C LYS A 659 -25.66 -43.32 0.87
N LYS A 660 -25.97 -42.07 1.23
CA LYS A 660 -25.89 -41.58 2.62
C LYS A 660 -26.70 -42.46 3.59
N GLN A 661 -27.93 -42.80 3.24
CA GLN A 661 -28.81 -43.62 4.08
C GLN A 661 -28.31 -45.07 4.21
N GLU A 662 -27.70 -45.62 3.15
CA GLU A 662 -27.05 -46.92 3.19
C GLU A 662 -25.77 -46.89 4.05
N ASP A 663 -24.92 -45.86 3.94
CA ASP A 663 -23.74 -45.67 4.79
C ASP A 663 -24.12 -45.55 6.28
N LEU A 664 -25.19 -44.83 6.60
CA LEU A 664 -25.73 -44.75 7.96
C LEU A 664 -26.14 -46.12 8.50
N SER A 665 -26.69 -47.01 7.66
CA SER A 665 -27.05 -48.39 8.03
C SER A 665 -25.83 -49.25 8.37
N GLN A 666 -24.64 -48.94 7.81
CA GLN A 666 -23.39 -49.67 8.00
C GLN A 666 -22.53 -49.11 9.14
N SER A 667 -22.69 -47.82 9.47
CA SER A 667 -21.94 -47.14 10.54
C SER A 667 -22.18 -47.76 11.93
N LYS A 668 -21.10 -48.06 12.67
CA LYS A 668 -21.13 -48.64 14.04
C LYS A 668 -20.98 -47.61 15.18
N THR A 669 -21.38 -46.37 14.93
CA THR A 669 -21.09 -45.22 15.83
C THR A 669 -22.20 -44.97 16.85
N ASN A 670 -21.81 -44.46 18.04
CA ASN A 670 -22.66 -44.17 19.20
C ASN A 670 -23.99 -43.43 18.88
N ASP A 671 -25.02 -43.77 19.65
CA ASP A 671 -26.44 -43.53 19.33
C ASP A 671 -26.83 -42.05 19.13
N THR A 672 -26.23 -41.12 19.88
CA THR A 672 -26.55 -39.68 19.75
C THR A 672 -26.16 -39.11 18.38
N LYS A 673 -24.96 -39.44 17.88
CA LYS A 673 -24.52 -39.00 16.54
C LYS A 673 -25.27 -39.72 15.42
N ALA A 674 -25.70 -40.96 15.65
CA ALA A 674 -26.50 -41.70 14.68
C ALA A 674 -27.89 -41.06 14.48
N LYS A 675 -28.53 -40.58 15.56
CA LYS A 675 -29.80 -39.86 15.47
C LYS A 675 -29.67 -38.52 14.73
N GLU A 676 -28.72 -37.68 15.12
CA GLU A 676 -28.47 -36.37 14.47
C GLU A 676 -28.17 -36.53 12.95
N ALA A 677 -27.48 -37.61 12.57
CA ALA A 677 -27.20 -37.89 11.16
C ALA A 677 -28.44 -38.42 10.40
N GLN A 678 -29.30 -39.20 11.05
CA GLN A 678 -30.58 -39.61 10.47
C GLN A 678 -31.54 -38.43 10.30
N GLU A 679 -31.64 -37.54 11.29
CA GLU A 679 -32.47 -36.33 11.22
C GLU A 679 -32.06 -35.43 10.03
N LYS A 680 -30.75 -35.32 9.75
CA LYS A 680 -30.26 -34.64 8.53
C LYS A 680 -30.68 -35.32 7.24
N VAL A 681 -30.72 -36.65 7.20
CA VAL A 681 -31.21 -37.39 6.02
C VAL A 681 -32.73 -37.22 5.86
N ASN A 682 -33.50 -37.20 6.94
CA ASN A 682 -34.93 -36.88 6.89
C ASN A 682 -35.16 -35.45 6.37
N GLU A 683 -34.40 -34.47 6.87
CA GLU A 683 -34.46 -33.09 6.37
C GLU A 683 -34.06 -32.96 4.88
N GLU A 684 -33.02 -33.67 4.44
CA GLU A 684 -32.63 -33.72 3.02
C GLU A 684 -33.72 -34.39 2.18
N PHE A 685 -34.29 -35.51 2.63
CA PHE A 685 -35.39 -36.18 1.92
C PHE A 685 -36.63 -35.29 1.82
N SER A 686 -37.06 -34.65 2.90
CA SER A 686 -38.26 -33.80 2.91
C SER A 686 -38.09 -32.57 1.98
N LYS A 687 -36.87 -32.03 1.87
CA LYS A 687 -36.51 -30.99 0.89
C LYS A 687 -36.54 -31.51 -0.55
N LEU A 688 -36.06 -32.74 -0.82
CA LEU A 688 -36.17 -33.35 -2.16
C LEU A 688 -37.63 -33.73 -2.50
N SER A 689 -38.40 -34.25 -1.55
CA SER A 689 -39.83 -34.57 -1.68
C SER A 689 -40.65 -33.33 -2.05
N SER A 690 -40.40 -32.20 -1.39
CA SER A 690 -41.04 -30.93 -1.75
C SER A 690 -40.60 -30.40 -3.12
N LYS A 691 -39.32 -30.52 -3.50
CA LYS A 691 -38.86 -30.25 -4.87
C LYS A 691 -39.50 -31.16 -5.93
N LEU A 692 -39.72 -32.44 -5.61
CA LEU A 692 -40.39 -33.39 -6.51
C LEU A 692 -41.85 -33.03 -6.75
N LYS A 693 -42.58 -32.60 -5.71
CA LYS A 693 -43.96 -32.09 -5.86
C LYS A 693 -44.03 -30.79 -6.65
N GLU A 694 -43.02 -29.92 -6.52
CA GLU A 694 -42.90 -28.73 -7.35
C GLU A 694 -42.62 -29.10 -8.82
N LEU A 695 -41.72 -30.04 -9.07
CA LEU A 695 -41.43 -30.56 -10.41
C LEU A 695 -42.64 -31.24 -11.05
N GLU A 696 -43.40 -32.03 -10.28
CA GLU A 696 -44.64 -32.68 -10.73
C GLU A 696 -45.67 -31.63 -11.16
N LYS A 697 -45.83 -30.56 -10.38
CA LYS A 697 -46.69 -29.42 -10.73
C LYS A 697 -46.18 -28.63 -11.95
N ASP A 698 -44.88 -28.38 -12.07
CA ASP A 698 -44.31 -27.72 -13.24
C ASP A 698 -44.48 -28.57 -14.52
N ASN A 699 -44.43 -29.89 -14.37
CA ASN A 699 -44.70 -30.86 -15.41
C ASN A 699 -46.20 -30.92 -15.80
N GLU A 700 -47.14 -30.82 -14.84
CA GLU A 700 -48.58 -30.65 -15.11
C GLU A 700 -48.90 -29.34 -15.85
N ASN A 701 -48.10 -28.28 -15.64
CA ASN A 701 -48.23 -26.99 -16.33
C ASN A 701 -47.67 -26.99 -17.77
N LEU A 702 -47.05 -28.08 -18.24
CA LEU A 702 -46.67 -28.25 -19.64
C LEU A 702 -47.92 -28.48 -20.50
N LYS A 703 -47.94 -27.98 -21.75
CA LYS A 703 -49.00 -28.35 -22.71
C LYS A 703 -49.06 -29.86 -23.00
N LYS A 704 -47.97 -30.58 -22.74
CA LYS A 704 -47.85 -32.05 -22.78
C LYS A 704 -46.95 -32.52 -21.62
N PRO A 705 -47.53 -32.95 -20.48
CA PRO A 705 -46.77 -33.50 -19.36
C PRO A 705 -45.98 -34.76 -19.74
N ILE A 706 -44.81 -34.93 -19.13
CA ILE A 706 -44.00 -36.16 -19.18
C ILE A 706 -44.44 -37.09 -18.05
N SER A 707 -44.46 -38.41 -18.28
CA SER A 707 -44.67 -39.37 -17.20
C SER A 707 -43.41 -39.50 -16.36
N LEU A 708 -43.38 -38.86 -15.17
CA LEU A 708 -42.22 -38.88 -14.25
C LEU A 708 -42.12 -40.16 -13.41
N GLY A 709 -43.12 -41.05 -13.45
CA GLY A 709 -43.12 -42.31 -12.70
C GLY A 709 -43.19 -42.18 -11.17
N ILE A 710 -43.61 -41.01 -10.67
CA ILE A 710 -43.77 -40.69 -9.24
C ILE A 710 -45.24 -40.88 -8.84
N LYS A 711 -45.50 -41.23 -7.57
CA LYS A 711 -46.83 -41.10 -6.96
C LYS A 711 -46.70 -40.39 -5.62
N GLU A 712 -47.50 -39.35 -5.37
CA GLU A 712 -47.42 -38.58 -4.12
C GLU A 712 -47.61 -39.44 -2.85
N ALA A 713 -48.44 -40.48 -2.94
CA ALA A 713 -48.64 -41.45 -1.85
C ALA A 713 -47.36 -42.24 -1.49
N GLU A 714 -46.49 -42.50 -2.47
CA GLU A 714 -45.22 -43.21 -2.26
C GLU A 714 -44.17 -42.28 -1.62
N LEU A 715 -44.17 -41.00 -1.98
CA LEU A 715 -43.35 -39.96 -1.33
C LEU A 715 -43.73 -39.75 0.14
N ASN A 716 -45.02 -39.53 0.43
CA ASN A 716 -45.51 -39.30 1.79
C ASN A 716 -45.23 -40.51 2.70
N ALA A 717 -45.49 -41.73 2.19
CA ALA A 717 -45.20 -42.96 2.92
C ALA A 717 -43.69 -43.19 3.16
N LEU A 718 -42.80 -42.63 2.33
CA LEU A 718 -41.35 -42.73 2.52
C LEU A 718 -40.86 -41.72 3.58
N ASP A 719 -41.41 -40.50 3.60
CA ASP A 719 -41.15 -39.48 4.63
C ASP A 719 -41.58 -39.99 6.02
N ASP A 720 -42.80 -40.52 6.14
CA ASP A 720 -43.31 -41.18 7.36
C ASP A 720 -42.41 -42.33 7.85
N ASN A 721 -41.85 -43.13 6.92
CA ASN A 721 -40.94 -44.23 7.25
C ASN A 721 -39.58 -43.73 7.76
N LEU A 722 -39.04 -42.66 7.18
CA LEU A 722 -37.80 -42.03 7.66
C LEU A 722 -37.99 -41.42 9.06
N ASP A 723 -39.14 -40.80 9.31
CA ASP A 723 -39.50 -40.26 10.62
C ASP A 723 -39.79 -41.34 11.68
N ALA A 724 -40.28 -42.51 11.26
CA ALA A 724 -40.36 -43.67 12.14
C ALA A 724 -38.96 -44.21 12.52
N ILE A 725 -37.98 -44.13 11.63
CA ILE A 725 -36.58 -44.53 11.93
C ILE A 725 -35.94 -43.58 12.94
N SER A 726 -36.09 -42.25 12.79
CA SER A 726 -35.52 -41.27 13.73
C SER A 726 -36.14 -41.38 15.13
N LYS A 727 -37.45 -41.65 15.22
CA LYS A 727 -38.16 -41.94 16.49
C LYS A 727 -37.67 -43.25 17.12
N GLN A 728 -37.52 -44.33 16.34
CA GLN A 728 -37.02 -45.61 16.86
C GLN A 728 -35.58 -45.51 17.37
N LEU A 729 -34.71 -44.76 16.69
CA LEU A 729 -33.35 -44.44 17.17
C LEU A 729 -33.34 -43.60 18.47
N GLN A 730 -34.44 -42.93 18.82
CA GLN A 730 -34.60 -42.23 20.09
C GLN A 730 -34.97 -43.17 21.24
N GLU A 731 -35.77 -44.20 20.96
CA GLU A 731 -36.21 -45.20 21.93
C GLU A 731 -35.12 -46.25 22.23
N GLU A 732 -34.27 -46.57 21.23
CA GLU A 732 -33.21 -47.59 21.33
C GLU A 732 -31.90 -47.11 22.01
N GLN A 733 -31.86 -45.91 22.62
CA GLN A 733 -30.68 -45.25 23.23
C GLN A 733 -29.93 -45.98 24.38
N LYS A 734 -30.11 -47.30 24.58
CA LYS A 734 -29.55 -48.04 25.72
C LYS A 734 -28.80 -49.34 25.38
N GLU A 735 -28.90 -49.87 24.16
CA GLU A 735 -28.04 -50.97 23.70
C GLU A 735 -27.68 -50.83 22.22
N ILE A 736 -26.61 -51.54 21.83
CA ILE A 736 -25.99 -51.57 20.50
C ILE A 736 -27.05 -51.64 19.37
N LYS A 737 -26.98 -50.68 18.41
CA LYS A 737 -27.78 -50.60 17.17
C LYS A 737 -28.45 -51.94 16.78
N SER A 738 -29.76 -52.01 16.95
CA SER A 738 -30.56 -53.19 16.61
C SER A 738 -30.45 -53.52 15.11
N PRO A 739 -30.40 -54.83 14.72
CA PRO A 739 -30.57 -55.24 13.33
C PRO A 739 -31.86 -54.70 12.69
N SER A 740 -32.89 -54.42 13.51
CA SER A 740 -34.15 -53.81 13.09
C SER A 740 -33.94 -52.42 12.48
N ALA A 741 -33.26 -51.51 13.19
CA ALA A 741 -33.02 -50.15 12.72
C ALA A 741 -32.17 -50.13 11.44
N SER A 742 -31.07 -50.90 11.39
CA SER A 742 -30.22 -51.01 10.19
C SER A 742 -30.98 -51.58 8.98
N SER A 743 -31.85 -52.59 9.18
CA SER A 743 -32.65 -53.14 8.08
C SER A 743 -33.71 -52.15 7.55
N LYS A 744 -34.33 -51.35 8.43
CA LYS A 744 -35.21 -50.24 8.00
C LYS A 744 -34.45 -49.15 7.24
N GLN A 745 -33.24 -48.77 7.68
CA GLN A 745 -32.40 -47.82 6.95
C GLN A 745 -32.06 -48.32 5.54
N LYS A 746 -31.69 -49.60 5.39
CA LYS A 746 -31.47 -50.22 4.07
C LYS A 746 -32.73 -50.26 3.20
N SER A 747 -33.89 -50.57 3.78
CA SER A 747 -35.15 -50.56 3.04
C SER A 747 -35.54 -49.16 2.56
N ALA A 748 -35.29 -48.13 3.39
CA ALA A 748 -35.48 -46.74 2.99
C ALA A 748 -34.52 -46.33 1.87
N ALA A 749 -33.23 -46.68 1.97
CA ALA A 749 -32.25 -46.44 0.90
C ALA A 749 -32.69 -47.09 -0.42
N ALA A 750 -33.07 -48.37 -0.41
CA ALA A 750 -33.56 -49.07 -1.60
C ALA A 750 -34.76 -48.37 -2.26
N LYS A 751 -35.73 -47.86 -1.49
CA LYS A 751 -36.87 -47.08 -2.01
C LYS A 751 -36.46 -45.72 -2.58
N ILE A 752 -35.52 -45.02 -1.93
CA ILE A 752 -34.97 -43.76 -2.46
C ILE A 752 -34.25 -44.02 -3.80
N LYS A 753 -33.54 -45.15 -3.92
CA LYS A 753 -32.89 -45.56 -5.17
C LYS A 753 -33.89 -45.93 -6.27
N GLU A 754 -34.98 -46.63 -5.95
CA GLU A 754 -36.06 -46.95 -6.88
C GLU A 754 -36.72 -45.68 -7.44
N LEU A 755 -36.95 -44.66 -6.61
CA LEU A 755 -37.41 -43.35 -7.05
C LEU A 755 -36.40 -42.66 -7.99
N ALA A 756 -35.10 -42.70 -7.65
CA ALA A 756 -34.04 -42.16 -8.50
C ALA A 756 -33.97 -42.87 -9.88
N GLU A 757 -34.11 -44.19 -9.90
CA GLU A 757 -34.13 -45.00 -11.13
C GLU A 757 -35.37 -44.68 -11.99
N SER A 758 -36.56 -44.52 -11.38
CA SER A 758 -37.80 -44.11 -12.06
C SER A 758 -37.69 -42.70 -12.70
N LEU A 759 -37.11 -41.73 -11.99
CA LEU A 759 -36.82 -40.38 -12.50
C LEU A 759 -35.79 -40.39 -13.64
N SER A 760 -34.73 -41.19 -13.52
CA SER A 760 -33.71 -41.32 -14.56
C SER A 760 -34.26 -42.00 -15.82
N GLN A 761 -35.09 -43.04 -15.65
CA GLN A 761 -35.72 -43.76 -16.75
C GLN A 761 -36.77 -42.89 -17.46
N SER A 762 -37.56 -42.10 -16.74
CA SER A 762 -38.52 -41.16 -17.33
C SER A 762 -37.84 -40.01 -18.09
N SER A 763 -36.73 -39.46 -17.59
CA SER A 763 -35.95 -38.47 -18.34
C SER A 763 -35.39 -39.05 -19.64
N SER A 764 -34.85 -40.28 -19.59
CA SER A 764 -34.23 -40.97 -20.73
C SER A 764 -35.24 -41.47 -21.77
N SER A 765 -36.47 -41.80 -21.36
CA SER A 765 -37.49 -42.36 -22.26
C SER A 765 -38.17 -41.32 -23.17
N SER A 766 -37.87 -40.02 -23.01
CA SER A 766 -38.56 -38.92 -23.71
C SER A 766 -38.31 -38.85 -25.23
N GLY A 767 -37.38 -39.65 -25.78
CA GLY A 767 -37.03 -39.67 -27.20
C GLY A 767 -37.28 -40.98 -27.97
N GLY A 768 -37.62 -42.09 -27.29
CA GLY A 768 -37.60 -43.43 -27.91
C GLY A 768 -38.92 -43.91 -28.52
N SER A 769 -40.07 -43.47 -27.99
CA SER A 769 -41.37 -44.07 -28.30
C SER A 769 -42.30 -43.22 -29.18
N SER A 770 -42.01 -41.93 -29.41
CA SER A 770 -42.98 -41.02 -30.06
C SER A 770 -42.90 -40.99 -31.59
N VAL A 771 -41.79 -41.37 -32.23
CA VAL A 771 -41.56 -41.15 -33.68
C VAL A 771 -42.67 -41.77 -34.54
N SER A 772 -43.17 -42.96 -34.19
CA SER A 772 -44.27 -43.61 -34.93
C SER A 772 -45.64 -42.94 -34.69
N GLU A 773 -45.89 -42.39 -33.51
CA GLU A 773 -47.12 -41.65 -33.22
C GLU A 773 -47.08 -40.27 -33.90
N ASP A 774 -45.94 -39.60 -33.83
CA ASP A 774 -45.71 -38.30 -34.46
C ASP A 774 -45.81 -38.39 -35.99
N ALA A 775 -45.30 -39.46 -36.62
CA ALA A 775 -45.45 -39.69 -38.05
C ALA A 775 -46.91 -39.90 -38.48
N GLU A 776 -47.70 -40.66 -37.71
CA GLU A 776 -49.12 -40.88 -38.01
C GLU A 776 -49.96 -39.61 -37.80
N VAL A 777 -49.67 -38.83 -36.74
CA VAL A 777 -50.28 -37.51 -36.54
C VAL A 777 -49.93 -36.54 -37.67
N LEU A 778 -48.65 -36.50 -38.08
CA LEU A 778 -48.20 -35.67 -39.19
C LEU A 778 -48.92 -36.04 -40.49
N ARG A 779 -49.09 -37.34 -40.77
CA ARG A 779 -49.87 -37.82 -41.92
C ARG A 779 -51.32 -37.32 -41.91
N GLN A 780 -52.00 -37.38 -40.77
CA GLN A 780 -53.37 -36.87 -40.62
C GLN A 780 -53.45 -35.35 -40.80
N ILE A 781 -52.44 -34.61 -40.34
CA ILE A 781 -52.33 -33.16 -40.57
C ILE A 781 -52.17 -32.88 -42.07
N LEU A 782 -51.28 -33.63 -42.76
CA LEU A 782 -51.03 -33.49 -44.19
C LEU A 782 -52.29 -33.77 -45.03
N ASP A 783 -53.03 -34.85 -44.75
CA ASP A 783 -54.28 -35.17 -45.44
C ASP A 783 -55.32 -34.03 -45.28
N ASN A 784 -55.50 -33.50 -44.07
CA ASN A 784 -56.41 -32.39 -43.81
C ASN A 784 -55.97 -31.09 -44.52
N LEU A 785 -54.66 -30.83 -44.58
CA LEU A 785 -54.09 -29.67 -45.25
C LEU A 785 -54.25 -29.75 -46.78
N VAL A 786 -54.07 -30.93 -47.38
CA VAL A 786 -54.33 -31.19 -48.79
C VAL A 786 -55.81 -31.02 -49.14
N VAL A 787 -56.73 -31.47 -48.27
CA VAL A 787 -58.17 -31.20 -48.42
C VAL A 787 -58.46 -29.70 -48.32
N PHE A 788 -57.78 -28.97 -47.44
CA PHE A 788 -57.89 -27.51 -47.35
C PHE A 788 -57.42 -26.82 -48.65
N THR A 789 -56.25 -27.18 -49.20
CA THR A 789 -55.74 -26.54 -50.43
C THR A 789 -56.63 -26.79 -51.64
N PHE A 790 -57.15 -28.00 -51.85
CA PHE A 790 -58.13 -28.26 -52.92
C PHE A 790 -59.43 -27.45 -52.76
N LYS A 791 -59.91 -27.25 -51.53
CA LYS A 791 -61.08 -26.37 -51.29
C LYS A 791 -60.76 -24.89 -51.53
N GLN A 792 -59.53 -24.43 -51.26
CA GLN A 792 -59.09 -23.07 -51.58
C GLN A 792 -58.98 -22.85 -53.10
N GLU A 793 -58.51 -23.85 -53.84
CA GLU A 793 -58.42 -23.85 -55.31
C GLU A 793 -59.81 -23.78 -55.96
N ALA A 794 -60.76 -24.63 -55.52
CA ALA A 794 -62.14 -24.58 -56.01
C ALA A 794 -62.83 -23.23 -55.81
N ILE A 795 -62.46 -22.47 -54.76
CA ILE A 795 -62.94 -21.10 -54.53
C ILE A 795 -62.25 -20.09 -55.47
N ILE A 796 -60.98 -20.29 -55.86
CA ILE A 796 -60.34 -19.47 -56.91
C ILE A 796 -61.14 -19.60 -58.20
N ASP A 797 -61.52 -20.81 -58.59
CA ASP A 797 -62.27 -21.08 -59.81
C ASP A 797 -63.69 -20.50 -59.76
N GLU A 798 -64.43 -20.73 -58.66
CA GLU A 798 -65.79 -20.17 -58.47
C GLU A 798 -65.81 -18.63 -58.55
N LEU A 799 -64.75 -17.96 -58.08
CA LEU A 799 -64.56 -16.51 -58.15
C LEU A 799 -64.01 -16.01 -59.51
N SER A 800 -63.36 -16.86 -60.31
CA SER A 800 -62.69 -16.48 -61.55
C SER A 800 -63.52 -16.72 -62.82
N GLU A 801 -64.44 -17.69 -62.82
CA GLU A 801 -65.17 -18.12 -64.02
C GLU A 801 -66.55 -17.44 -64.23
N ASN A 802 -67.15 -16.82 -63.22
CA ASN A 802 -68.55 -16.38 -63.27
C ASN A 802 -68.74 -14.93 -63.76
N GLU A 803 -69.62 -14.69 -64.74
CA GLU A 803 -70.09 -13.33 -65.07
C GLU A 803 -70.94 -12.69 -63.94
N ASN A 804 -71.43 -13.50 -62.97
CA ASN A 804 -72.28 -13.10 -61.85
C ASN A 804 -71.58 -13.19 -60.47
N VAL A 805 -70.26 -12.91 -60.36
CA VAL A 805 -69.52 -13.12 -59.10
C VAL A 805 -70.16 -12.44 -57.87
N PHE A 806 -70.78 -11.27 -58.05
CA PHE A 806 -71.48 -10.53 -56.99
C PHE A 806 -72.65 -11.30 -56.34
N ALA A 807 -73.27 -12.27 -57.03
CA ALA A 807 -74.40 -13.03 -56.49
C ALA A 807 -73.96 -14.11 -55.48
N ASN A 808 -72.76 -14.67 -55.63
CA ASN A 808 -72.26 -15.79 -54.82
C ASN A 808 -71.30 -15.33 -53.69
N GLN A 809 -70.95 -14.05 -53.64
CA GLN A 809 -70.01 -13.45 -52.69
C GLN A 809 -70.27 -13.84 -51.23
N SER A 810 -71.53 -13.79 -50.77
CA SER A 810 -71.93 -14.18 -49.41
C SER A 810 -71.71 -15.68 -49.10
N LYS A 811 -71.90 -16.55 -50.09
CA LYS A 811 -71.65 -18.00 -49.98
C LYS A 811 -70.15 -18.27 -49.84
N VAL A 812 -69.34 -17.62 -50.67
CA VAL A 812 -67.87 -17.75 -50.62
C VAL A 812 -67.30 -17.22 -49.29
N ILE A 813 -67.83 -16.11 -48.75
CA ILE A 813 -67.44 -15.61 -47.41
C ILE A 813 -67.76 -16.62 -46.30
N LEU A 814 -68.91 -17.30 -46.36
CA LEU A 814 -69.26 -18.35 -45.41
C LEU A 814 -68.34 -19.57 -45.53
N GLN A 815 -68.08 -20.03 -46.76
CA GLN A 815 -67.15 -21.13 -47.04
C GLN A 815 -65.72 -20.80 -46.56
N GLN A 816 -65.25 -19.56 -46.73
CA GLN A 816 -63.94 -19.16 -46.22
C GLN A 816 -63.87 -19.08 -44.69
N LYS A 817 -64.95 -18.68 -44.01
CA LYS A 817 -65.00 -18.74 -42.54
C LYS A 817 -65.02 -20.18 -42.01
N GLU A 818 -65.71 -21.08 -42.70
CA GLU A 818 -65.66 -22.52 -42.40
C GLU A 818 -64.25 -23.08 -42.61
N LEU A 819 -63.61 -22.77 -43.74
CA LEU A 819 -62.23 -23.18 -44.03
C LEU A 819 -61.21 -22.62 -43.04
N LYS A 820 -61.39 -21.38 -42.58
CA LYS A 820 -60.58 -20.80 -41.49
C LYS A 820 -60.70 -21.63 -40.22
N SER A 821 -61.92 -21.94 -39.80
CA SER A 821 -62.16 -22.69 -38.56
C SER A 821 -61.69 -24.14 -38.65
N LEU A 822 -61.78 -24.77 -39.82
CA LEU A 822 -61.16 -26.08 -40.07
C LEU A 822 -59.62 -26.00 -40.03
N PHE A 823 -59.03 -24.93 -40.57
CA PHE A 823 -57.59 -24.71 -40.52
C PHE A 823 -57.10 -24.40 -39.10
N GLU A 824 -57.89 -23.78 -38.22
CA GLU A 824 -57.56 -23.60 -36.80
C GLU A 824 -57.25 -24.95 -36.10
N HIS A 825 -57.95 -26.03 -36.46
CA HIS A 825 -57.63 -27.38 -35.95
C HIS A 825 -56.34 -27.98 -36.54
N VAL A 826 -56.05 -27.69 -37.81
CA VAL A 826 -54.78 -28.09 -38.46
C VAL A 826 -53.62 -27.34 -37.82
N ASP A 827 -53.80 -26.05 -37.55
CA ASP A 827 -52.85 -25.16 -36.88
C ASP A 827 -52.55 -25.60 -35.43
N ASP A 828 -53.57 -25.86 -34.61
CA ASP A 828 -53.39 -26.40 -33.26
C ASP A 828 -52.64 -27.74 -33.28
N SER A 829 -52.92 -28.58 -34.28
CA SER A 829 -52.25 -29.88 -34.46
C SER A 829 -50.79 -29.71 -34.88
N LEU A 830 -50.48 -28.76 -35.77
CA LEU A 830 -49.13 -28.38 -36.19
C LEU A 830 -48.33 -27.80 -35.03
N PHE A 831 -48.92 -26.88 -34.26
CA PHE A 831 -48.29 -26.34 -33.07
C PHE A 831 -48.00 -27.46 -32.06
N SER A 832 -48.97 -28.33 -31.80
CA SER A 832 -48.85 -29.51 -30.94
C SER A 832 -47.75 -30.48 -31.39
N LEU A 833 -47.58 -30.71 -32.69
CA LEU A 833 -46.50 -31.52 -33.27
C LEU A 833 -45.13 -30.83 -33.15
N SER A 834 -45.09 -29.51 -33.35
CA SER A 834 -43.85 -28.70 -33.23
C SER A 834 -43.21 -28.72 -31.84
N LEU A 835 -43.97 -29.08 -30.80
CA LEU A 835 -43.46 -29.30 -29.44
C LEU A 835 -42.78 -30.67 -29.25
N ARG A 836 -42.97 -31.60 -30.19
CA ARG A 836 -42.41 -32.97 -30.15
C ARG A 836 -41.30 -33.18 -31.18
N VAL A 837 -41.46 -32.61 -32.38
CA VAL A 837 -40.40 -32.55 -33.40
C VAL A 837 -40.00 -31.07 -33.56
N PRO A 838 -38.92 -30.61 -32.89
CA PRO A 838 -38.60 -29.19 -32.86
C PRO A 838 -38.32 -28.63 -34.25
N GLU A 839 -37.58 -29.38 -35.07
CA GLU A 839 -37.10 -29.04 -36.42
C GLU A 839 -38.17 -28.46 -37.37
N ILE A 840 -39.43 -28.85 -37.19
CA ILE A 840 -40.57 -28.46 -38.02
C ILE A 840 -40.85 -26.95 -37.99
N SER A 841 -40.53 -26.27 -36.90
CA SER A 841 -41.45 -25.25 -36.40
C SER A 841 -41.36 -23.84 -36.97
N GLU A 842 -40.17 -23.28 -37.21
CA GLU A 842 -40.03 -21.86 -37.59
C GLU A 842 -40.63 -21.59 -38.98
N LYS A 843 -40.38 -22.49 -39.94
CA LYS A 843 -40.94 -22.44 -41.29
C LYS A 843 -42.46 -22.66 -41.27
N VAL A 844 -42.94 -23.65 -40.50
CA VAL A 844 -44.37 -23.91 -40.33
C VAL A 844 -45.09 -22.70 -39.72
N ASN A 845 -44.60 -22.14 -38.61
CA ASN A 845 -45.20 -20.96 -37.98
C ASN A 845 -45.25 -19.75 -38.93
N LYS A 846 -44.23 -19.57 -39.78
CA LYS A 846 -44.24 -18.55 -40.83
C LYS A 846 -45.34 -18.81 -41.86
N GLU A 847 -45.38 -19.99 -42.50
CA GLU A 847 -46.38 -20.28 -43.54
C GLU A 847 -47.81 -20.30 -43.00
N VAL A 848 -48.03 -20.78 -41.77
CA VAL A 848 -49.30 -20.67 -41.04
C VAL A 848 -49.70 -19.20 -40.82
N THR A 849 -48.76 -18.34 -40.40
CA THR A 849 -49.02 -16.91 -40.18
C THR A 849 -49.30 -16.18 -41.51
N ASP A 850 -48.55 -16.51 -42.56
CA ASP A 850 -48.76 -16.01 -43.92
C ASP A 850 -50.16 -16.44 -44.44
N LEU A 851 -50.55 -17.69 -44.21
CA LEU A 851 -51.86 -18.23 -44.59
C LEU A 851 -53.01 -17.50 -43.88
N TYR A 852 -52.98 -17.36 -42.55
CA TYR A 852 -54.01 -16.59 -41.82
C TYR A 852 -54.09 -15.13 -42.30
N TYR A 853 -52.95 -14.46 -42.45
CA TYR A 853 -52.90 -13.08 -42.91
C TYR A 853 -53.56 -12.92 -44.29
N ASN A 854 -53.24 -13.81 -45.23
CA ASN A 854 -53.83 -13.77 -46.56
C ASN A 854 -55.32 -14.16 -46.53
N LEU A 855 -55.73 -15.11 -45.69
CA LEU A 855 -57.13 -15.54 -45.59
C LEU A 855 -58.02 -14.47 -44.93
N ASP A 856 -57.52 -13.75 -43.94
CA ASP A 856 -58.22 -12.58 -43.38
C ASP A 856 -58.36 -11.46 -44.43
N ASN A 857 -57.31 -11.21 -45.23
CA ASN A 857 -57.38 -10.29 -46.36
C ASN A 857 -58.35 -10.75 -47.46
N VAL A 858 -58.51 -12.07 -47.71
CA VAL A 858 -59.55 -12.60 -48.61
C VAL A 858 -60.92 -12.18 -48.11
N VAL A 859 -61.23 -12.45 -46.84
CA VAL A 859 -62.55 -12.18 -46.25
C VAL A 859 -62.84 -10.67 -46.16
N GLU A 860 -61.83 -9.85 -45.84
CA GLU A 860 -61.93 -8.38 -45.83
C GLU A 860 -62.22 -7.84 -47.24
N ASN A 861 -61.39 -8.17 -48.23
CA ASN A 861 -61.58 -7.69 -49.60
C ASN A 861 -62.86 -8.27 -50.25
N LEU A 862 -63.27 -9.50 -49.91
CA LEU A 862 -64.56 -10.05 -50.36
C LEU A 862 -65.73 -9.29 -49.73
N SER A 863 -65.61 -8.85 -48.47
CA SER A 863 -66.65 -8.04 -47.83
C SER A 863 -66.77 -6.65 -48.46
N GLU A 864 -65.65 -6.08 -48.94
CA GLU A 864 -65.59 -4.81 -49.68
C GLU A 864 -65.88 -4.95 -51.19
N SER A 865 -66.25 -6.13 -51.69
CA SER A 865 -66.47 -6.43 -53.13
C SER A 865 -65.24 -6.23 -54.03
N ARG A 866 -64.03 -6.30 -53.47
CA ARG A 866 -62.73 -6.18 -54.15
C ARG A 866 -62.23 -7.54 -54.65
N ILE A 867 -63.01 -8.13 -55.56
CA ILE A 867 -62.88 -9.54 -55.97
C ILE A 867 -61.50 -9.87 -56.56
N TYR A 868 -60.92 -9.01 -57.39
CA TYR A 868 -59.59 -9.24 -57.97
C TYR A 868 -58.47 -9.27 -56.91
N GLN A 869 -58.55 -8.41 -55.89
CA GLN A 869 -57.65 -8.43 -54.75
C GLN A 869 -57.86 -9.72 -53.93
N SER A 870 -59.11 -10.10 -53.65
CA SER A 870 -59.42 -11.36 -52.97
C SER A 870 -58.85 -12.58 -53.69
N VAL A 871 -59.01 -12.70 -55.01
CA VAL A 871 -58.42 -13.81 -55.79
C VAL A 871 -56.89 -13.80 -55.74
N SER A 872 -56.25 -12.63 -55.65
CA SER A 872 -54.80 -12.56 -55.43
C SER A 872 -54.40 -13.07 -54.04
N TYR A 873 -55.11 -12.68 -52.98
CA TYR A 873 -54.85 -13.18 -51.62
C TYR A 873 -55.15 -14.67 -51.49
N GLN A 874 -56.21 -15.16 -52.14
CA GLN A 874 -56.60 -16.57 -52.25
C GLN A 874 -55.46 -17.42 -52.86
N LYS A 875 -54.75 -16.91 -53.87
CA LYS A 875 -53.57 -17.57 -54.44
C LYS A 875 -52.39 -17.62 -53.47
N TYR A 876 -52.19 -16.60 -52.63
CA TYR A 876 -51.17 -16.66 -51.57
C TYR A 876 -51.55 -17.65 -50.45
N VAL A 877 -52.84 -17.77 -50.08
CA VAL A 877 -53.34 -18.82 -49.17
C VAL A 877 -53.01 -20.21 -49.72
N LEU A 878 -53.32 -20.46 -51.01
CA LEU A 878 -53.02 -21.73 -51.68
C LEU A 878 -51.50 -22.02 -51.71
N ASN A 879 -50.67 -21.02 -52.02
CA ASN A 879 -49.22 -21.16 -52.05
C ASN A 879 -48.62 -21.51 -50.68
N SER A 880 -49.06 -20.83 -49.61
CA SER A 880 -48.62 -21.15 -48.24
C SER A 880 -49.10 -22.53 -47.80
N GLY A 881 -50.33 -22.91 -48.14
CA GLY A 881 -50.85 -24.26 -47.87
C GLY A 881 -50.07 -25.37 -48.59
N ASN A 882 -49.75 -25.18 -49.87
CA ASN A 882 -48.95 -26.14 -50.64
C ASN A 882 -47.51 -26.24 -50.13
N THR A 883 -46.88 -25.11 -49.78
CA THR A 883 -45.53 -25.07 -49.20
C THR A 883 -45.48 -25.77 -47.84
N LEU A 884 -46.55 -25.62 -47.05
CA LEU A 884 -46.73 -26.30 -45.78
C LEU A 884 -46.93 -27.82 -45.97
N SER A 885 -47.71 -28.26 -46.96
CA SER A 885 -47.86 -29.68 -47.31
C SER A 885 -46.54 -30.33 -47.75
N ASP A 886 -45.79 -29.64 -48.62
CA ASP A 886 -44.49 -30.10 -49.15
C ASP A 886 -43.47 -30.31 -48.01
N LEU A 887 -43.31 -29.30 -47.14
CA LEU A 887 -42.43 -29.36 -45.99
C LEU A 887 -42.84 -30.47 -44.99
N LEU A 888 -44.12 -30.68 -44.77
CA LEU A 888 -44.62 -31.76 -43.92
C LEU A 888 -44.35 -33.14 -44.55
N ALA A 889 -44.55 -33.30 -45.86
CA ALA A 889 -44.22 -34.53 -46.57
C ALA A 889 -42.73 -34.89 -46.46
N ASP A 890 -41.83 -33.91 -46.65
CA ASP A 890 -40.38 -34.08 -46.44
C ASP A 890 -40.06 -34.58 -45.01
N ILE A 891 -40.66 -33.98 -43.99
CA ILE A 891 -40.44 -34.41 -42.59
C ILE A 891 -40.98 -35.83 -42.36
N LEU A 892 -42.17 -36.13 -42.89
CA LEU A 892 -42.78 -37.46 -42.78
C LEU A 892 -41.92 -38.54 -43.43
N ASP A 893 -41.35 -38.27 -44.60
CA ASP A 893 -40.45 -39.19 -45.30
C ASP A 893 -39.14 -39.39 -44.51
N ASN A 894 -38.53 -38.33 -43.97
CA ASN A 894 -37.36 -38.44 -43.08
C ASN A 894 -37.67 -39.28 -41.82
N MET A 895 -38.84 -39.10 -41.21
CA MET A 895 -39.30 -39.90 -40.06
C MET A 895 -39.57 -41.36 -40.44
N GLN A 896 -40.10 -41.63 -41.64
CA GLN A 896 -40.29 -42.99 -42.13
C GLN A 896 -38.97 -43.68 -42.51
N GLU A 897 -37.98 -42.94 -43.00
CA GLU A 897 -36.65 -43.47 -43.32
C GLU A 897 -35.87 -43.83 -42.04
N SER A 898 -35.95 -43.00 -41.00
CA SER A 898 -35.38 -43.35 -39.68
C SER A 898 -36.07 -44.57 -39.05
N MET A 899 -37.41 -44.66 -39.11
CA MET A 899 -38.15 -45.84 -38.65
C MET A 899 -37.84 -47.13 -39.42
N LYS A 900 -37.59 -47.07 -40.74
CA LYS A 900 -37.22 -48.25 -41.56
C LYS A 900 -35.89 -48.89 -41.14
N THR A 901 -35.06 -48.16 -40.41
CA THR A 901 -33.77 -48.65 -39.87
C THR A 901 -33.94 -49.30 -38.47
N GLY A 902 -35.09 -49.11 -37.81
CA GLY A 902 -35.34 -49.51 -36.42
C GLY A 902 -35.95 -50.90 -36.24
N LYS A 903 -35.17 -51.98 -36.41
CA LYS A 903 -35.55 -53.30 -35.87
C LYS A 903 -34.36 -54.17 -35.45
N GLY A 904 -33.66 -53.72 -34.41
CA GLY A 904 -32.69 -54.49 -33.64
C GLY A 904 -32.58 -53.92 -32.23
N GLU A 905 -32.60 -54.78 -31.21
CA GLU A 905 -32.31 -54.37 -29.83
C GLU A 905 -30.85 -53.94 -29.72
N GLY A 906 -30.61 -52.79 -29.11
CA GLY A 906 -29.26 -52.22 -28.94
C GLY A 906 -29.35 -50.87 -28.25
N SER A 907 -29.23 -50.87 -26.92
CA SER A 907 -28.98 -49.66 -26.15
C SER A 907 -27.73 -48.94 -26.65
N SER A 908 -27.73 -47.61 -26.57
CA SER A 908 -26.60 -46.72 -26.86
C SER A 908 -25.26 -47.30 -26.38
N GLN A 909 -24.42 -47.67 -27.34
CA GLN A 909 -23.06 -48.12 -27.12
C GLN A 909 -22.20 -47.39 -28.16
N ASP A 910 -21.07 -46.82 -27.72
CA ASP A 910 -20.22 -45.97 -28.56
C ASP A 910 -19.90 -46.65 -29.90
N PHE A 911 -19.91 -45.88 -30.99
CA PHE A 911 -19.71 -46.42 -32.34
C PHE A 911 -18.30 -47.01 -32.48
N GLN A 912 -18.18 -48.34 -32.43
CA GLN A 912 -16.89 -49.01 -32.32
C GLN A 912 -16.27 -49.27 -33.70
N LEU A 913 -14.98 -49.59 -33.73
CA LEU A 913 -14.27 -49.95 -34.96
C LEU A 913 -14.94 -51.11 -35.76
N PRO A 914 -15.54 -52.16 -35.13
CA PRO A 914 -16.35 -53.16 -35.83
C PRO A 914 -17.57 -52.58 -36.55
N ASP A 915 -18.19 -51.50 -36.05
CA ASP A 915 -19.32 -50.84 -36.70
C ASP A 915 -18.88 -50.06 -37.95
N ILE A 916 -17.68 -49.45 -37.90
CA ILE A 916 -17.05 -48.81 -39.07
C ILE A 916 -16.71 -49.86 -40.14
N ILE A 917 -16.20 -51.03 -39.73
CA ILE A 917 -15.96 -52.19 -40.63
C ILE A 917 -17.25 -52.69 -41.26
N LYS A 918 -18.32 -52.82 -40.47
CA LYS A 918 -19.63 -53.24 -40.94
C LYS A 918 -20.21 -52.25 -41.93
N GLY A 919 -20.15 -50.94 -41.63
CA GLY A 919 -20.56 -49.87 -42.55
C GLY A 919 -19.78 -49.88 -43.86
N GLN A 920 -18.45 -50.01 -43.82
CA GLN A 920 -17.62 -50.10 -45.04
C GLN A 920 -17.92 -51.39 -45.84
N SER A 921 -18.24 -52.50 -45.17
CA SER A 921 -18.65 -53.77 -45.79
C SER A 921 -20.00 -53.64 -46.50
N GLU A 922 -20.98 -52.99 -45.87
CA GLU A 922 -22.29 -52.71 -46.45
C GLU A 922 -22.20 -51.74 -47.64
N LEU A 923 -21.37 -50.69 -47.53
CA LEU A 923 -21.08 -49.78 -48.64
C LEU A 923 -20.41 -50.50 -49.82
N SER A 924 -19.42 -51.34 -49.56
CA SER A 924 -18.73 -52.13 -50.60
C SER A 924 -19.68 -53.11 -51.30
N LYS A 925 -20.67 -53.66 -50.58
CA LYS A 925 -21.76 -54.46 -51.17
C LYS A 925 -22.70 -53.61 -52.02
N LYS A 926 -23.20 -52.47 -51.51
CA LYS A 926 -24.04 -51.52 -52.28
C LYS A 926 -23.38 -51.16 -53.61
N MET A 927 -22.09 -50.83 -53.61
CA MET A 927 -21.33 -50.54 -54.83
C MET A 927 -21.17 -51.75 -55.76
N GLY A 928 -20.94 -52.94 -55.18
CA GLY A 928 -20.82 -54.20 -55.94
C GLY A 928 -22.12 -54.65 -56.61
N ASP A 929 -23.28 -54.25 -56.07
CA ASP A 929 -24.59 -54.51 -56.67
C ASP A 929 -25.02 -53.40 -57.65
N ALA A 930 -24.75 -52.12 -57.35
CA ALA A 930 -24.91 -51.01 -58.30
C ALA A 930 -24.06 -51.22 -59.58
N GLY A 931 -22.83 -51.71 -59.41
CA GLY A 931 -21.92 -52.04 -60.53
C GLY A 931 -22.34 -53.21 -61.43
N LYS A 932 -23.42 -53.93 -61.11
CA LYS A 932 -23.99 -55.01 -61.96
C LYS A 932 -25.23 -54.57 -62.76
N GLY A 933 -25.74 -53.36 -62.53
CA GLY A 933 -27.03 -52.92 -63.06
C GLY A 933 -26.96 -52.02 -64.30
N LYS A 934 -26.55 -52.54 -65.48
CA LYS A 934 -26.98 -52.11 -66.84
C LYS A 934 -26.16 -52.76 -67.98
N GLU A 935 -26.49 -54.01 -68.34
CA GLU A 935 -26.38 -54.46 -69.73
C GLU A 935 -27.77 -54.35 -70.40
N GLY A 936 -27.84 -53.73 -71.58
CA GLY A 936 -29.10 -53.31 -72.20
C GLY A 936 -29.81 -54.39 -73.03
N LYS A 937 -31.15 -54.33 -73.09
CA LYS A 937 -31.98 -55.12 -74.00
C LYS A 937 -32.43 -54.31 -75.23
N LYS A 938 -32.10 -54.80 -76.45
CA LYS A 938 -32.78 -54.69 -77.78
C LYS A 938 -31.75 -55.09 -78.86
N GLY A 939 -32.07 -55.79 -79.95
CA GLY A 939 -33.30 -56.44 -80.42
C GLY A 939 -33.02 -57.28 -81.69
N GLU A 940 -34.00 -58.01 -82.22
CA GLU A 940 -33.95 -58.79 -83.48
C GLU A 940 -33.89 -57.87 -84.73
N SER A 941 -33.45 -58.24 -85.94
CA SER A 941 -32.98 -59.53 -86.51
C SER A 941 -32.13 -59.30 -87.78
N GLY A 942 -31.28 -60.25 -88.19
CA GLY A 942 -30.52 -60.21 -89.46
C GLY A 942 -29.77 -61.53 -89.73
N SER A 943 -29.81 -62.06 -90.96
CA SER A 943 -29.57 -63.50 -91.23
C SER A 943 -28.12 -63.93 -91.55
N SER A 944 -27.74 -65.06 -90.96
CA SER A 944 -26.85 -66.13 -91.46
C SER A 944 -25.45 -65.81 -92.04
N GLY A 945 -24.42 -66.26 -91.31
CA GLY A 945 -23.06 -66.57 -91.79
C GLY A 945 -22.47 -67.73 -90.97
N GLU A 946 -21.58 -68.55 -91.54
CA GLU A 946 -21.26 -69.91 -91.05
C GLU A 946 -20.28 -70.04 -89.86
N LYS A 947 -20.22 -71.27 -89.32
CA LYS A 947 -19.43 -71.75 -88.17
C LYS A 947 -17.91 -71.52 -88.27
N GLY A 948 -17.30 -71.12 -87.15
CA GLY A 948 -15.87 -71.26 -86.82
C GLY A 948 -15.69 -71.94 -85.45
N LYS A 949 -14.54 -72.61 -85.22
CA LYS A 949 -14.32 -73.54 -84.08
C LYS A 949 -13.64 -72.90 -82.84
N GLU A 950 -13.70 -73.63 -81.73
CA GLU A 950 -12.97 -73.41 -80.48
C GLU A 950 -11.44 -73.24 -80.66
N GLY A 951 -10.81 -72.51 -79.74
CA GLY A 951 -9.36 -72.38 -79.58
C GLY A 951 -8.95 -72.30 -78.10
N ASN A 952 -7.89 -73.01 -77.74
CA ASN A 952 -7.55 -73.36 -76.34
C ASN A 952 -6.85 -72.27 -75.51
N GLN A 953 -6.84 -72.52 -74.18
CA GLN A 953 -5.90 -71.92 -73.22
C GLN A 953 -4.44 -71.98 -73.69
N GLY A 954 -3.68 -70.91 -73.43
CA GLY A 954 -2.22 -70.88 -73.43
C GLY A 954 -1.67 -70.67 -72.02
N LYS A 955 -0.59 -71.38 -71.64
CA LYS A 955 -0.07 -71.41 -70.27
C LYS A 955 1.00 -70.34 -69.98
N GLN A 956 1.10 -70.06 -68.68
CA GLN A 956 2.16 -69.43 -67.90
C GLN A 956 3.60 -69.80 -68.33
N GLY A 957 4.54 -68.85 -68.19
CA GLY A 957 5.98 -69.06 -68.24
C GLY A 957 6.64 -68.67 -66.90
N GLU A 958 7.69 -69.40 -66.50
CA GLU A 958 8.29 -69.35 -65.16
C GLU A 958 9.50 -68.38 -65.01
N ASN A 959 9.94 -68.22 -63.76
CA ASN A 959 11.05 -67.37 -63.31
C ASN A 959 12.43 -67.78 -63.87
N GLY A 960 13.33 -66.80 -63.95
CA GLY A 960 14.79 -66.98 -63.88
C GLY A 960 15.37 -66.18 -62.70
N SER A 961 16.34 -66.73 -61.98
CA SER A 961 16.67 -66.34 -60.59
C SER A 961 18.09 -65.76 -60.36
N SER A 962 18.11 -64.75 -59.48
CA SER A 962 19.04 -64.47 -58.35
C SER A 962 20.58 -64.67 -58.42
N GLY A 963 21.28 -63.64 -57.92
CA GLY A 963 22.58 -63.68 -57.21
C GLY A 963 22.97 -62.25 -56.76
N SER A 964 22.92 -61.86 -55.48
CA SER A 964 23.84 -62.14 -54.34
C SER A 964 25.19 -61.35 -54.42
N ASP A 965 25.73 -60.71 -53.38
CA ASP A 965 25.26 -60.41 -52.00
C ASP A 965 26.12 -59.29 -51.36
N GLY A 966 25.69 -58.66 -50.25
CA GLY A 966 26.58 -57.78 -49.43
C GLY A 966 25.96 -56.65 -48.59
N GLN A 967 25.72 -56.89 -47.29
CA GLN A 967 25.38 -55.86 -46.26
C GLN A 967 26.66 -55.21 -45.65
N LYS A 968 26.68 -54.14 -44.84
CA LYS A 968 25.69 -53.59 -43.87
C LYS A 968 26.08 -52.17 -43.37
N GLY A 969 25.10 -51.35 -42.95
CA GLY A 969 25.28 -50.06 -42.24
C GLY A 969 23.94 -49.30 -42.05
N SER A 970 23.68 -48.63 -40.92
CA SER A 970 22.30 -48.32 -40.44
C SER A 970 21.84 -46.84 -40.40
N LYS A 971 20.50 -46.67 -40.39
CA LYS A 971 19.63 -45.50 -40.73
C LYS A 971 19.59 -44.26 -39.79
N GLY A 972 19.10 -43.14 -40.36
CA GLY A 972 18.29 -42.09 -39.70
C GLY A 972 17.77 -40.98 -40.68
N LYS A 973 16.47 -40.59 -40.62
CA LYS A 973 15.80 -39.46 -41.35
C LYS A 973 14.65 -38.92 -40.45
N SER A 974 14.35 -37.62 -40.24
CA SER A 974 14.01 -36.45 -41.13
C SER A 974 12.55 -36.47 -41.66
N GLY A 975 11.69 -35.43 -41.57
CA GLY A 975 11.76 -34.09 -40.90
C GLY A 975 10.57 -33.14 -41.26
N THR A 976 10.54 -31.90 -40.71
CA THR A 976 9.81 -30.63 -41.11
C THR A 976 8.26 -30.60 -41.10
N SER A 977 7.53 -29.66 -40.44
CA SER A 977 7.36 -28.17 -40.58
C SER A 977 6.44 -27.73 -41.74
N GLY A 978 5.56 -26.70 -41.67
CA GLY A 978 5.12 -25.80 -40.58
C GLY A 978 4.25 -24.60 -41.07
N GLU A 979 3.37 -24.09 -40.19
CA GLU A 979 2.75 -22.73 -40.04
C GLU A 979 2.10 -21.86 -41.17
N ASN A 980 0.90 -21.34 -40.81
CA ASN A 980 0.32 -19.98 -40.97
C ASN A 980 0.02 -19.31 -42.33
N SER A 981 -1.19 -18.71 -42.44
CA SER A 981 -1.37 -17.24 -42.36
C SER A 981 -2.85 -16.77 -42.42
N GLN A 982 -3.14 -15.61 -41.82
CA GLN A 982 -4.42 -14.86 -41.91
C GLN A 982 -4.54 -14.03 -43.21
N GLY A 983 -5.74 -13.54 -43.51
CA GLY A 983 -5.96 -12.45 -44.49
C GLY A 983 -7.35 -11.79 -44.35
N GLN A 984 -7.40 -10.44 -44.37
CA GLN A 984 -8.62 -9.64 -44.29
C GLN A 984 -8.77 -8.72 -45.54
N GLN A 985 -9.99 -8.25 -45.77
CA GLN A 985 -10.53 -7.58 -46.97
C GLN A 985 -9.72 -6.44 -47.64
N GLY A 986 -9.95 -6.28 -48.95
CA GLY A 986 -9.75 -5.04 -49.71
C GLY A 986 -10.63 -5.02 -50.97
N THR A 987 -11.28 -3.90 -51.28
CA THR A 987 -12.30 -3.76 -52.34
C THR A 987 -11.84 -2.94 -53.55
N SER A 988 -12.52 -3.14 -54.69
CA SER A 988 -13.06 -2.10 -55.61
C SER A 988 -12.84 -2.34 -57.12
N SER A 989 -13.87 -1.95 -57.89
CA SER A 989 -13.97 -1.50 -59.30
C SER A 989 -12.84 -1.78 -60.32
N GLY A 990 -13.10 -2.00 -61.61
CA GLY A 990 -14.35 -1.91 -62.38
C GLY A 990 -14.03 -1.48 -63.83
N SER A 991 -14.69 -2.11 -64.82
CA SER A 991 -14.80 -1.73 -66.25
C SER A 991 -13.66 -0.95 -66.94
N ASP A 992 -13.12 -1.52 -68.02
CA ASP A 992 -13.40 -0.93 -69.35
C ASP A 992 -13.17 -1.91 -70.52
N ALA A 993 -13.81 -1.63 -71.65
CA ALA A 993 -13.81 -2.51 -72.82
C ALA A 993 -13.69 -1.75 -74.15
N LYS A 994 -13.21 -2.49 -75.17
CA LYS A 994 -13.29 -2.29 -76.65
C LYS A 994 -11.99 -2.00 -77.38
N GLY A 995 -11.87 -2.65 -78.54
CA GLY A 995 -10.84 -2.47 -79.57
C GLY A 995 -11.00 -3.52 -80.67
N GLU A 996 -12.00 -3.36 -81.55
CA GLU A 996 -12.26 -4.28 -82.67
C GLU A 996 -11.21 -4.21 -83.78
N GLY A 997 -10.98 -5.32 -84.49
CA GLY A 997 -10.05 -5.40 -85.63
C GLY A 997 -10.43 -6.49 -86.66
N LYS A 998 -11.36 -6.17 -87.56
CA LYS A 998 -11.60 -6.84 -88.87
C LYS A 998 -10.32 -6.85 -89.74
N SER A 999 -10.14 -7.63 -90.82
CA SER A 999 -10.72 -8.88 -91.37
C SER A 999 -10.09 -9.16 -92.74
N GLY A 1000 -9.99 -10.42 -93.19
CA GLY A 1000 -9.66 -10.79 -94.59
C GLY A 1000 -8.37 -11.63 -94.70
N GLN A 1001 -8.28 -12.86 -95.21
CA GLN A 1001 -9.06 -13.74 -96.11
C GLN A 1001 -8.47 -13.88 -97.53
N GLY A 1002 -8.15 -15.14 -97.88
CA GLY A 1002 -7.98 -15.64 -99.25
C GLY A 1002 -6.94 -16.77 -99.36
N LYS A 1003 -7.08 -17.78 -100.23
CA LYS A 1003 -8.25 -18.34 -100.95
C LYS A 1003 -7.85 -19.67 -101.64
N GLY A 1004 -8.82 -20.46 -102.11
CA GLY A 1004 -8.62 -21.71 -102.87
C GLY A 1004 -9.39 -22.88 -102.25
N ASP A 1005 -10.70 -23.04 -102.46
CA ASP A 1005 -11.38 -23.56 -103.68
C ASP A 1005 -10.95 -25.02 -103.99
N GLY A 1006 -11.81 -26.04 -104.15
CA GLY A 1006 -13.28 -26.22 -104.20
C GLY A 1006 -13.53 -27.64 -104.78
N ASN A 1007 -14.72 -28.21 -105.03
CA ASN A 1007 -16.13 -27.97 -104.68
C ASN A 1007 -16.88 -29.29 -105.01
N GLY A 1008 -17.96 -29.67 -104.30
CA GLY A 1008 -18.67 -30.94 -104.57
C GLY A 1008 -19.82 -31.30 -103.62
N SER A 1009 -21.01 -30.79 -103.89
CA SER A 1009 -22.31 -31.14 -103.27
C SER A 1009 -22.82 -32.56 -103.65
N GLY A 1010 -23.68 -33.25 -102.88
CA GLY A 1010 -24.36 -32.90 -101.61
C GLY A 1010 -25.38 -33.97 -101.14
N GLU A 1011 -26.38 -33.53 -100.35
CA GLU A 1011 -27.57 -34.24 -99.80
C GLU A 1011 -27.47 -35.21 -98.58
N LYS A 1012 -27.97 -34.68 -97.44
CA LYS A 1012 -28.78 -35.25 -96.35
C LYS A 1012 -28.70 -36.74 -95.94
N GLY A 1013 -28.37 -36.94 -94.66
CA GLY A 1013 -28.82 -38.05 -93.80
C GLY A 1013 -28.67 -37.67 -92.31
N SER A 1014 -29.61 -38.07 -91.44
CA SER A 1014 -29.59 -37.78 -89.99
C SER A 1014 -29.47 -39.07 -89.17
N MET A 1015 -29.05 -38.93 -87.89
CA MET A 1015 -28.66 -39.98 -86.92
C MET A 1015 -27.32 -40.68 -87.23
N GLY A 1016 -26.45 -41.00 -86.25
CA GLY A 1016 -26.48 -40.71 -84.82
C GLY A 1016 -25.94 -41.86 -83.94
N ASN A 1017 -24.91 -41.60 -83.13
CA ASN A 1017 -24.46 -42.32 -81.91
C ASN A 1017 -23.30 -41.47 -81.32
N GLY A 1018 -23.06 -41.27 -80.01
CA GLY A 1018 -23.34 -42.05 -78.80
C GLY A 1018 -21.97 -42.48 -78.21
N ASN A 1019 -21.67 -42.50 -76.92
CA ASN A 1019 -22.42 -42.29 -75.67
C ASN A 1019 -21.39 -41.70 -74.64
N THR A 1020 -21.62 -41.26 -73.40
CA THR A 1020 -22.73 -41.35 -72.41
C THR A 1020 -22.79 -40.05 -71.58
N GLY A 1021 -23.92 -39.78 -70.93
CA GLY A 1021 -24.02 -38.94 -69.73
C GLY A 1021 -24.69 -39.71 -68.60
N LEU A 1022 -24.24 -39.54 -67.34
CA LEU A 1022 -24.84 -40.18 -66.17
C LEU A 1022 -26.25 -39.62 -65.92
N SER A 1023 -27.22 -40.50 -65.66
CA SER A 1023 -28.58 -40.10 -65.30
C SER A 1023 -28.64 -39.46 -63.91
N GLU A 1024 -29.54 -38.51 -63.69
CA GLU A 1024 -29.76 -37.81 -62.42
C GLU A 1024 -29.90 -38.75 -61.21
N GLY A 1025 -30.60 -39.89 -61.36
CA GLY A 1025 -30.69 -40.91 -60.32
C GLY A 1025 -29.35 -41.58 -59.96
N ALA A 1026 -28.43 -41.71 -60.91
CA ALA A 1026 -27.08 -42.24 -60.66
C ALA A 1026 -26.18 -41.20 -59.97
N LEU A 1027 -26.40 -39.90 -60.23
CA LEU A 1027 -25.74 -38.82 -59.49
C LEU A 1027 -26.24 -38.76 -58.03
N LYS A 1028 -27.54 -38.97 -57.80
CA LYS A 1028 -28.11 -39.10 -56.43
C LYS A 1028 -27.51 -40.29 -55.69
N GLU A 1029 -27.36 -41.44 -56.35
CA GLU A 1029 -26.76 -42.66 -55.78
C GLU A 1029 -25.27 -42.46 -55.45
N ILE A 1030 -24.48 -41.86 -56.35
CA ILE A 1030 -23.08 -41.47 -56.12
C ILE A 1030 -22.95 -40.53 -54.91
N TYR A 1031 -23.81 -39.52 -54.81
CA TYR A 1031 -23.81 -38.56 -53.69
C TYR A 1031 -24.18 -39.22 -52.35
N GLN A 1032 -25.09 -40.19 -52.36
CA GLN A 1032 -25.47 -40.94 -51.16
C GLN A 1032 -24.35 -41.86 -50.66
N ILE A 1033 -23.65 -42.56 -51.57
CA ILE A 1033 -22.46 -43.36 -51.26
C ILE A 1033 -21.32 -42.46 -50.72
N TYR A 1034 -21.14 -41.26 -51.30
CA TYR A 1034 -20.19 -40.26 -50.80
C TYR A 1034 -20.51 -39.83 -49.35
N LYS A 1035 -21.78 -39.53 -49.05
CA LYS A 1035 -22.23 -39.13 -47.70
C LYS A 1035 -22.04 -40.25 -46.67
N GLU A 1036 -22.35 -41.50 -47.04
CA GLU A 1036 -22.11 -42.67 -46.17
C GLU A 1036 -20.61 -42.87 -45.89
N GLN A 1037 -19.74 -42.72 -46.89
CA GLN A 1037 -18.29 -42.81 -46.73
C GLN A 1037 -17.72 -41.67 -45.85
N GLU A 1038 -18.21 -40.44 -45.98
CA GLU A 1038 -17.75 -39.29 -45.19
C GLU A 1038 -18.06 -39.47 -43.71
N LEU A 1039 -19.25 -39.99 -43.40
CA LEU A 1039 -19.64 -40.34 -42.03
C LEU A 1039 -18.73 -41.43 -41.44
N LEU A 1040 -18.38 -42.46 -42.22
CA LEU A 1040 -17.44 -43.51 -41.79
C LEU A 1040 -16.02 -42.96 -41.57
N LYS A 1041 -15.57 -42.00 -42.40
CA LYS A 1041 -14.25 -41.36 -42.28
C LYS A 1041 -14.15 -40.54 -40.99
N ASN A 1042 -15.14 -39.68 -40.73
CA ASN A 1042 -15.13 -38.79 -39.57
C ASN A 1042 -15.16 -39.58 -38.25
N LYS A 1043 -15.96 -40.66 -38.19
CA LYS A 1043 -15.99 -41.56 -37.03
C LYS A 1043 -14.68 -42.33 -36.83
N LEU A 1044 -13.97 -42.69 -37.90
CA LEU A 1044 -12.65 -43.31 -37.80
C LEU A 1044 -11.61 -42.32 -37.25
N GLU A 1045 -11.68 -41.06 -37.67
CA GLU A 1045 -10.80 -39.98 -37.21
C GLU A 1045 -11.00 -39.67 -35.70
N GLU A 1046 -12.26 -39.63 -35.25
CA GLU A 1046 -12.64 -39.52 -33.83
C GLU A 1046 -12.14 -40.70 -32.98
N GLN A 1047 -12.28 -41.94 -33.47
CA GLN A 1047 -11.73 -43.12 -32.81
C GLN A 1047 -10.18 -43.10 -32.76
N LEU A 1048 -9.51 -42.50 -33.74
CA LEU A 1048 -8.05 -42.39 -33.79
C LEU A 1048 -7.48 -41.38 -32.79
N SER A 1049 -8.21 -40.32 -32.42
CA SER A 1049 -7.79 -39.43 -31.31
C SER A 1049 -7.67 -40.17 -29.97
N ASN A 1050 -8.43 -41.25 -29.78
CA ASN A 1050 -8.48 -42.02 -28.53
C ASN A 1050 -7.43 -43.16 -28.47
N MET A 1051 -6.66 -43.39 -29.53
CA MET A 1051 -5.64 -44.46 -29.58
C MET A 1051 -4.27 -44.02 -29.03
N ILE A 1052 -3.76 -44.76 -28.05
CA ILE A 1052 -2.53 -44.43 -27.31
C ILE A 1052 -1.23 -44.84 -28.06
N ASN A 1053 -1.31 -45.77 -29.03
CA ASN A 1053 -0.12 -46.36 -29.67
C ASN A 1053 0.25 -45.69 -31.01
N SER A 1054 1.55 -45.41 -31.21
CA SER A 1054 2.02 -44.62 -32.37
C SER A 1054 1.97 -45.36 -33.70
N ASP A 1055 2.09 -46.69 -33.72
CA ASP A 1055 2.08 -47.47 -34.96
C ASP A 1055 0.66 -47.72 -35.48
N ASP A 1056 -0.31 -47.91 -34.59
CA ASP A 1056 -1.73 -48.09 -34.94
C ASP A 1056 -2.36 -46.77 -35.43
N ARG A 1057 -1.99 -45.64 -34.81
CA ARG A 1057 -2.38 -44.30 -35.27
C ARG A 1057 -1.92 -44.01 -36.71
N ARG A 1058 -0.70 -44.43 -37.07
CA ARG A 1058 -0.18 -44.31 -38.45
C ARG A 1058 -0.88 -45.22 -39.46
N LEU A 1059 -1.39 -46.37 -39.02
CA LEU A 1059 -2.23 -47.23 -39.86
C LEU A 1059 -3.57 -46.55 -40.15
N GLY A 1060 -4.17 -45.92 -39.14
CA GLY A 1060 -5.40 -45.14 -39.27
C GLY A 1060 -5.26 -43.87 -40.12
N GLU A 1061 -4.20 -43.09 -39.95
CA GLU A 1061 -3.89 -41.91 -40.79
C GLU A 1061 -3.75 -42.29 -42.28
N LYS A 1062 -3.11 -43.44 -42.58
CA LYS A 1062 -3.03 -43.99 -43.93
C LYS A 1062 -4.43 -44.36 -44.46
N LEU A 1063 -5.28 -44.91 -43.61
CA LEU A 1063 -6.62 -45.37 -43.95
C LEU A 1063 -7.58 -44.19 -44.24
N ILE A 1064 -7.56 -43.13 -43.43
CA ILE A 1064 -8.27 -41.86 -43.72
C ILE A 1064 -7.87 -41.33 -45.10
N LYS A 1065 -6.57 -41.36 -45.43
CA LYS A 1065 -6.11 -40.96 -46.76
C LYS A 1065 -6.69 -41.85 -47.87
N GLN A 1066 -6.76 -43.17 -47.68
CA GLN A 1066 -7.40 -44.08 -48.64
C GLN A 1066 -8.90 -43.81 -48.79
N MET A 1067 -9.60 -43.43 -47.73
CA MET A 1067 -11.02 -43.03 -47.77
C MET A 1067 -11.22 -41.75 -48.60
N ASN A 1068 -10.36 -40.73 -48.42
CA ASN A 1068 -10.36 -39.53 -49.27
C ASN A 1068 -10.02 -39.86 -50.75
N ASP A 1069 -9.03 -40.72 -51.02
CA ASP A 1069 -8.64 -41.16 -52.38
C ASP A 1069 -9.72 -42.00 -53.10
N PHE A 1070 -10.62 -42.63 -52.32
CA PHE A 1070 -11.83 -43.28 -52.80
C PHE A 1070 -12.93 -42.26 -53.10
N GLN A 1071 -13.19 -41.31 -52.19
CA GLN A 1071 -14.20 -40.27 -52.35
C GLN A 1071 -13.98 -39.41 -53.59
N ASN A 1072 -12.75 -38.95 -53.82
CA ASN A 1072 -12.39 -38.18 -55.01
C ASN A 1072 -12.66 -38.98 -56.29
N ASN A 1073 -12.34 -40.27 -56.31
CA ASN A 1073 -12.51 -41.13 -57.47
C ASN A 1073 -13.98 -41.50 -57.72
N LEU A 1074 -14.78 -41.63 -56.66
CA LEU A 1074 -16.22 -41.81 -56.74
C LEU A 1074 -16.92 -40.56 -57.33
N LEU A 1075 -16.41 -39.36 -57.04
CA LEU A 1075 -16.90 -38.11 -57.64
C LEU A 1075 -16.44 -37.91 -59.10
N GLU A 1076 -15.21 -38.31 -59.42
CA GLU A 1076 -14.59 -38.11 -60.74
C GLU A 1076 -15.08 -39.13 -61.78
N ASP A 1077 -15.04 -40.43 -61.45
CA ASP A 1077 -15.33 -41.52 -62.37
C ASP A 1077 -16.70 -42.19 -62.13
N GLY A 1078 -17.35 -41.92 -61.00
CA GLY A 1078 -18.55 -42.65 -60.54
C GLY A 1078 -18.23 -44.06 -60.03
N ILE A 1079 -19.26 -44.93 -60.00
CA ILE A 1079 -19.13 -46.33 -59.53
C ILE A 1079 -18.42 -47.17 -60.60
N THR A 1080 -17.09 -47.11 -60.63
CA THR A 1080 -16.22 -47.92 -61.50
C THR A 1080 -15.62 -49.11 -60.77
N ARG A 1081 -15.02 -50.04 -61.54
CA ARG A 1081 -14.21 -51.13 -60.99
C ARG A 1081 -13.12 -50.60 -60.04
N SER A 1082 -12.48 -49.47 -60.37
CA SER A 1082 -11.45 -48.86 -59.51
C SER A 1082 -12.00 -48.37 -58.18
N SER A 1083 -13.18 -47.73 -58.19
CA SER A 1083 -13.83 -47.29 -56.95
C SER A 1083 -14.25 -48.47 -56.06
N ILE A 1084 -14.75 -49.57 -56.65
CA ILE A 1084 -15.12 -50.81 -55.93
C ILE A 1084 -13.88 -51.49 -55.34
N ASP A 1085 -12.79 -51.58 -56.11
CA ASP A 1085 -11.53 -52.16 -55.64
C ASP A 1085 -10.95 -51.32 -54.48
N LYS A 1086 -11.03 -49.98 -54.55
CA LYS A 1086 -10.65 -49.07 -53.45
C LYS A 1086 -11.52 -49.26 -52.20
N ALA A 1087 -12.84 -49.35 -52.31
CA ALA A 1087 -13.73 -49.64 -51.17
C ALA A 1087 -13.37 -50.97 -50.50
N THR A 1088 -13.07 -52.00 -51.30
CA THR A 1088 -12.65 -53.32 -50.83
C THR A 1088 -11.28 -53.27 -50.11
N ILE A 1089 -10.34 -52.44 -50.58
CA ILE A 1089 -9.04 -52.21 -49.92
C ILE A 1089 -9.22 -51.51 -48.57
N ILE A 1090 -10.09 -50.50 -48.49
CA ILE A 1090 -10.41 -49.79 -47.23
C ILE A 1090 -11.02 -50.77 -46.23
N GLN A 1091 -11.95 -51.62 -46.66
CA GLN A 1091 -12.53 -52.68 -45.83
C GLN A 1091 -11.47 -53.65 -45.29
N TYR A 1092 -10.48 -54.04 -46.12
CA TYR A 1092 -9.41 -54.95 -45.70
C TYR A 1092 -8.42 -54.31 -44.69
N GLU A 1093 -8.03 -53.06 -44.89
CA GLU A 1093 -7.15 -52.35 -43.93
C GLU A 1093 -7.89 -51.99 -42.63
N LEU A 1094 -9.21 -51.75 -42.67
CA LEU A 1094 -10.06 -51.64 -41.46
C LEU A 1094 -10.08 -52.95 -40.64
N LEU A 1095 -10.35 -54.10 -41.28
CA LEU A 1095 -10.31 -55.42 -40.62
C LEU A 1095 -8.94 -55.73 -39.98
N LYS A 1096 -7.87 -55.23 -40.59
CA LYS A 1096 -6.51 -55.35 -40.05
C LYS A 1096 -6.27 -54.44 -38.84
N LEU A 1097 -6.93 -53.29 -38.78
CA LEU A 1097 -6.91 -52.37 -37.63
C LEU A 1097 -7.70 -52.95 -36.44
N GLU A 1098 -8.81 -53.65 -36.69
CA GLU A 1098 -9.55 -54.44 -35.68
C GLU A 1098 -8.70 -55.59 -35.10
N GLY A 1099 -8.00 -56.33 -35.95
CA GLY A 1099 -7.07 -57.39 -35.53
C GLY A 1099 -5.88 -56.89 -34.69
N ALA A 1100 -5.57 -55.58 -34.73
CA ALA A 1100 -4.62 -54.93 -33.83
C ALA A 1100 -5.29 -54.51 -32.51
N ALA A 1101 -6.44 -53.81 -32.58
CA ALA A 1101 -7.19 -53.34 -31.42
C ALA A 1101 -7.62 -54.48 -30.47
N MET A 1102 -8.10 -55.61 -31.02
CA MET A 1102 -8.52 -56.76 -30.19
C MET A 1102 -7.38 -57.42 -29.38
N LYS A 1103 -6.10 -57.15 -29.69
CA LYS A 1103 -4.97 -57.65 -28.88
C LYS A 1103 -4.70 -56.82 -27.63
N GLN A 1104 -5.42 -55.71 -27.42
CA GLN A 1104 -5.21 -54.78 -26.32
C GLN A 1104 -6.25 -54.93 -25.18
N GLY A 1105 -7.19 -55.88 -25.30
CA GLY A 1105 -8.39 -56.00 -24.47
C GLY A 1105 -8.24 -56.51 -23.03
N GLU A 1106 -7.04 -56.60 -22.45
CA GLU A 1106 -6.86 -57.03 -21.05
C GLU A 1106 -6.49 -55.87 -20.10
N LYS A 1107 -7.52 -55.42 -19.38
CA LYS A 1107 -7.53 -54.65 -18.10
C LYS A 1107 -6.69 -53.38 -17.96
N LYS A 1108 -7.39 -52.30 -17.57
CA LYS A 1108 -6.88 -51.26 -16.67
C LYS A 1108 -7.85 -50.98 -15.51
N GLU A 1109 -7.54 -51.53 -14.34
CA GLU A 1109 -7.89 -50.89 -13.07
C GLU A 1109 -6.64 -50.14 -12.59
N ARG A 1110 -6.68 -48.81 -12.65
CA ARG A 1110 -5.89 -47.88 -11.81
C ARG A 1110 -6.23 -46.45 -12.21
N GLU A 1111 -7.07 -45.82 -11.41
CA GLU A 1111 -6.87 -44.39 -11.16
C GLU A 1111 -5.57 -44.25 -10.38
N SER A 1112 -4.70 -43.37 -10.84
CA SER A 1112 -3.52 -42.95 -10.07
C SER A 1112 -3.83 -41.60 -9.45
N ASP A 1113 -3.95 -41.56 -8.12
CA ASP A 1113 -3.81 -40.32 -7.34
C ASP A 1113 -2.39 -39.77 -7.55
N VAL A 1114 -2.21 -39.02 -8.63
CA VAL A 1114 -1.05 -38.17 -8.79
C VAL A 1114 -1.32 -36.97 -7.89
N ASN A 1115 -0.57 -36.86 -6.79
CA ASN A 1115 -0.57 -35.71 -5.91
C ASN A 1115 0.04 -34.49 -6.62
N SER A 1116 -0.70 -33.94 -7.59
CA SER A 1116 -0.49 -32.61 -8.11
C SER A 1116 -1.00 -31.63 -7.07
N LYS A 1117 -0.14 -31.24 -6.13
CA LYS A 1117 -0.22 -29.93 -5.51
C LYS A 1117 0.00 -28.88 -6.59
N SER A 1118 -1.04 -28.65 -7.37
CA SER A 1118 -1.12 -27.55 -8.33
C SER A 1118 -1.04 -26.27 -7.50
N PHE A 1119 0.11 -25.61 -7.55
CA PHE A 1119 0.27 -24.33 -6.87
C PHE A 1119 -0.51 -23.29 -7.66
N SER A 1120 -1.81 -23.22 -7.42
CA SER A 1120 -2.67 -22.16 -7.91
C SER A 1120 -2.09 -20.85 -7.40
N ASN A 1121 -1.69 -19.97 -8.31
CA ASN A 1121 -1.31 -18.62 -7.92
C ASN A 1121 -2.59 -17.79 -7.73
N PRO A 1122 -2.65 -16.90 -6.72
CA PRO A 1122 -3.81 -16.03 -6.55
C PRO A 1122 -3.95 -15.11 -7.77
N ILE A 1123 -5.16 -14.96 -8.26
CA ILE A 1123 -5.50 -14.07 -9.37
C ILE A 1123 -5.62 -12.65 -8.81
N LEU A 1124 -4.64 -11.82 -9.15
CA LEU A 1124 -4.48 -10.44 -8.68
C LEU A 1124 -4.67 -9.41 -9.81
N SER A 1125 -4.99 -9.86 -11.01
CA SER A 1125 -5.38 -9.01 -12.14
C SER A 1125 -6.75 -8.37 -11.87
N GLN A 1126 -6.96 -7.15 -12.38
CA GLN A 1126 -8.25 -6.48 -12.32
C GLN A 1126 -9.32 -7.27 -13.10
N PRO A 1127 -10.44 -7.69 -12.48
CA PRO A 1127 -11.54 -8.33 -13.19
C PRO A 1127 -12.40 -7.33 -13.99
N GLU A 1128 -12.94 -7.76 -15.14
CA GLU A 1128 -13.76 -6.93 -16.05
C GLU A 1128 -14.97 -6.28 -15.37
N ILE A 1129 -15.53 -6.91 -14.33
CA ILE A 1129 -16.68 -6.40 -13.56
C ILE A 1129 -16.43 -4.99 -12.97
N PHE A 1130 -15.17 -4.59 -12.78
CA PHE A 1130 -14.80 -3.26 -12.28
C PHE A 1130 -14.58 -2.22 -13.40
N GLU A 1131 -14.43 -2.60 -14.68
CA GLU A 1131 -14.18 -1.64 -15.76
C GLU A 1131 -15.38 -0.73 -16.03
N ASN A 1132 -16.59 -1.30 -16.06
CA ASN A 1132 -17.84 -0.56 -16.32
C ASN A 1132 -18.10 0.61 -15.35
N TYR A 1133 -17.50 0.59 -14.15
CA TYR A 1133 -17.67 1.63 -13.13
C TYR A 1133 -16.57 2.70 -13.15
N LYS A 1134 -15.50 2.52 -13.93
CA LYS A 1134 -14.39 3.47 -14.00
C LYS A 1134 -14.85 4.86 -14.48
N ASN A 1135 -15.72 4.89 -15.50
CA ASN A 1135 -16.29 6.11 -16.07
C ASN A 1135 -17.13 6.95 -15.07
N GLN A 1136 -17.66 6.35 -14.00
CA GLN A 1136 -18.41 7.09 -12.98
C GLN A 1136 -17.51 7.63 -11.86
N ASN A 1137 -16.47 6.89 -11.47
CA ASN A 1137 -15.61 7.26 -10.35
C ASN A 1137 -14.36 8.07 -10.73
N GLU A 1138 -13.84 7.97 -11.96
CA GLU A 1138 -12.63 8.71 -12.38
C GLU A 1138 -12.86 10.24 -12.44
N ILE A 1139 -14.13 10.67 -12.58
CA ILE A 1139 -14.56 12.08 -12.51
C ILE A 1139 -14.60 12.59 -11.05
N LEU A 1140 -14.85 11.70 -10.07
CA LEU A 1140 -14.99 12.04 -8.65
C LEU A 1140 -13.70 11.85 -7.84
N ASN A 1141 -12.90 10.83 -8.15
CA ASN A 1141 -11.75 10.41 -7.35
C ASN A 1141 -10.42 11.03 -7.84
N ARG A 1142 -10.37 12.37 -7.94
CA ARG A 1142 -9.13 13.10 -7.59
C ARG A 1142 -8.98 13.15 -6.07
N GLN A 1143 -8.88 11.97 -5.44
CA GLN A 1143 -8.68 11.88 -4.00
C GLN A 1143 -7.35 12.52 -3.64
N ALA A 1144 -7.39 13.49 -2.71
CA ALA A 1144 -6.18 14.04 -2.16
C ALA A 1144 -5.42 12.93 -1.42
N LEU A 1145 -4.13 12.75 -1.75
CA LEU A 1145 -3.26 11.84 -1.00
C LEU A 1145 -3.36 12.16 0.50
N PRO A 1146 -3.43 11.15 1.39
CA PRO A 1146 -3.50 11.40 2.82
C PRO A 1146 -2.29 12.24 3.24
N LEU A 1147 -2.58 13.46 3.72
CA LEU A 1147 -1.56 14.37 4.22
C LEU A 1147 -0.85 13.71 5.40
N ARG A 1148 0.47 13.55 5.32
CA ARG A 1148 1.28 13.03 6.45
C ARG A 1148 0.99 13.84 7.72
N GLN A 1149 0.98 13.19 8.88
CA GLN A 1149 0.60 13.83 10.15
C GLN A 1149 1.33 15.15 10.44
N ASN A 1150 2.62 15.27 10.07
CA ASN A 1150 3.38 16.51 10.27
C ASN A 1150 2.81 17.70 9.48
N TYR A 1151 2.23 17.46 8.29
CA TYR A 1151 1.52 18.49 7.54
C TYR A 1151 0.11 18.71 8.10
N GLN A 1152 -0.62 17.66 8.50
CA GLN A 1152 -1.91 17.85 9.18
C GLN A 1152 -1.78 18.66 10.48
N HIS A 1153 -0.71 18.44 11.25
CA HIS A 1153 -0.48 19.18 12.49
C HIS A 1153 -0.10 20.64 12.20
N LYS A 1154 0.79 20.91 11.23
CA LYS A 1154 1.08 22.28 10.77
C LYS A 1154 -0.16 22.98 10.19
N ILE A 1155 -1.04 22.26 9.49
CA ILE A 1155 -2.31 22.77 8.95
C ILE A 1155 -3.27 23.10 10.11
N LYS A 1156 -3.45 22.21 11.09
CA LYS A 1156 -4.24 22.49 12.30
C LYS A 1156 -3.67 23.66 13.10
N GLU A 1157 -2.36 23.76 13.23
CA GLU A 1157 -1.68 24.85 13.93
C GLU A 1157 -1.85 26.19 13.20
N TYR A 1158 -1.76 26.18 11.86
CA TYR A 1158 -2.02 27.35 11.00
C TYR A 1158 -3.48 27.81 11.03
N PHE A 1159 -4.45 26.87 11.03
CA PHE A 1159 -5.88 27.21 11.14
C PHE A 1159 -6.31 27.57 12.57
N ASN A 1160 -5.65 27.03 13.61
CA ASN A 1160 -5.90 27.42 15.00
C ASN A 1160 -5.25 28.76 15.40
N THR A 1161 -4.54 29.44 14.50
CA THR A 1161 -3.92 30.76 14.76
C THR A 1161 -4.74 31.96 14.27
N ASN A 1162 -5.98 31.78 13.79
CA ASN A 1162 -6.90 32.86 13.43
C ASN A 1162 -8.37 32.52 13.79
N ASP A 1163 -8.67 32.48 15.09
CA ASP A 1163 -10.01 32.70 15.68
C ASP A 1163 -9.82 33.36 17.05
#